data_AF-A0A970JTF4-F1
#
_entry.id   AF-A0A970JTF4-F1
#
_cell.length_a   1.000
_cell.length_b   1.000
_cell.length_c   1.000
_cell.angle_alpha   90.00
_cell.angle_beta   90.00
_cell.angle_gamma   90.00
#
_symmetry.space_group_name_H-M   'P 1'
#
loop_
_entity.id
_entity.type
_entity.pdbx_description
1 polymer ?
#
loop_
_entity_poly.entity_id
_entity_poly.type
_entity_poly.pdbx_seq_one_letter_code
_entity_poly.pdbx_strand_id
1 'polypeptide(L)'
;MKRLVIGILAHVDAGKTTLSEALLYTSGEIRKLGRVDKQDAYLDTHELERQRGITIFSKQAIFAWGDLQVTLLDTPGHVDFAAEMERTLNVLDYAILVISAADGVQGHTQTLWRLLERYQIPTFIFINKMDQPGADRDRVLEQLKLKLDQGCCDFSLEDSASFYEQLALCDEALLETYLEADQLELSQIQAAVRVRKVFPCYFGSALKLQGVAEFLTGIEKYSTAPEYPGEFGARVFKISRDDQGTRLTHLKLTGGSLKVRDLVSSGDWEEKVNQIRLYSGDKFTAVSKVDAGMVCAVTGLTKTRPGEGLGIENDGAQPLLEPVLSYQILLPAGVDPQAVLPKFKELEEEIPELRIVWDEQLQEIQARIMGAVQVEILQRLIQDRFDLEVEFDTGKILYKETIAGPVEGVGHFEPLGHYAEVHLLLEPGPPGSGLVFDSSCSEEVLAKNWQRLVLTHLKEKTHKGVLTGSPITDMKITLVSGRAHLKHTEGGDFREATYRAVRQGLKQAESVLLEPYYDFRLEVPEHNIGRAMTDIDQMGGTCEVTETDDGFAVLTGSAPVVTLRNYHQEVTAYTKGMGRLFCYPAGYKRCHNAEEVIAEIGYDSERDLDNPTGSIFYANGAGFYVSWDQVKHYMHLESTLKEEPSISRRSAVFKSSEVDFTDLKYDYYEQAVNANKGRKTNWVRRRKQIEKPKTKSGQAQQEVKEQFLLVDGYNIIHAWPELAELAEDNMDAARVKLLDALCSYQAVKQCHVIVVFDAYRVPGQIERISDYHNIKVVFTKEAQTADEYIERFAYEHQNKYKITVATSDALEQIIISGAGSVVLSAQDLLKELEFVVEQTRQLSREQLTRNYLGDAVKPETKEQIEKLGKGAD
;
A
#
# COMPACT_ATOMS: atom_id res chain seq x y z
N MET A 1 18.25 -39.74 13.52
CA MET A 1 17.84 -38.61 14.37
C MET A 1 17.33 -37.49 13.50
N LYS A 2 16.05 -37.16 13.66
CA LYS A 2 15.33 -36.12 12.93
C LYS A 2 15.66 -34.76 13.54
N ARG A 3 15.93 -33.74 12.74
CA ARG A 3 16.27 -32.38 13.21
C ARG A 3 15.25 -31.38 12.72
N LEU A 4 14.75 -30.53 13.60
CA LEU A 4 13.79 -29.49 13.27
C LEU A 4 14.15 -28.18 13.96
N VAL A 5 13.95 -27.07 13.25
CA VAL A 5 13.93 -25.72 13.81
C VAL A 5 12.47 -25.34 14.02
N ILE A 6 12.07 -25.14 15.27
CA ILE A 6 10.67 -24.86 15.63
C ILE A 6 10.58 -23.50 16.29
N GLY A 7 9.73 -22.62 15.78
CA GLY A 7 9.45 -21.32 16.41
C GLY A 7 8.26 -21.42 17.33
N ILE A 8 8.28 -20.76 18.49
CA ILE A 8 7.11 -20.65 19.37
C ILE A 8 6.56 -19.22 19.33
N LEU A 9 5.29 -19.10 18.94
CA LEU A 9 4.60 -17.84 18.73
C LEU A 9 3.34 -17.78 19.59
N ALA A 10 3.06 -16.61 20.14
CA ALA A 10 1.84 -16.40 20.91
C ALA A 10 1.52 -14.91 21.02
N HIS A 11 0.25 -14.60 21.29
CA HIS A 11 -0.11 -13.28 21.77
C HIS A 11 0.38 -13.05 23.21
N VAL A 12 0.43 -11.79 23.61
CA VAL A 12 0.83 -11.37 24.98
C VAL A 12 0.00 -12.15 26.01
N ASP A 13 0.68 -12.62 27.06
CA ASP A 13 0.12 -13.41 28.16
C ASP A 13 -0.44 -14.80 27.82
N ALA A 14 -0.36 -15.29 26.58
CA ALA A 14 -0.79 -16.66 26.24
C ALA A 14 0.03 -17.77 26.94
N GLY A 15 1.18 -17.40 27.53
CA GLY A 15 2.08 -18.31 28.25
C GLY A 15 3.14 -18.95 27.35
N LYS A 16 3.61 -18.24 26.32
CA LYS A 16 4.72 -18.63 25.43
C LYS A 16 5.96 -19.05 26.20
N THR A 17 6.51 -18.15 27.04
CA THR A 17 7.70 -18.45 27.85
C THR A 17 7.43 -19.62 28.79
N THR A 18 6.27 -19.67 29.43
CA THR A 18 5.88 -20.79 30.31
C THR A 18 5.85 -22.13 29.57
N LEU A 19 5.35 -22.17 28.32
CA LEU A 19 5.40 -23.38 27.51
C LEU A 19 6.84 -23.73 27.12
N SER A 20 7.66 -22.75 26.72
CA SER A 20 9.07 -23.00 26.41
C SER A 20 9.83 -23.63 27.59
N GLU A 21 9.64 -23.12 28.81
CA GLU A 21 10.15 -23.69 30.05
C GLU A 21 9.67 -25.12 30.26
N ALA A 22 8.36 -25.35 30.07
CA ALA A 22 7.76 -26.66 30.24
C ALA A 22 8.33 -27.68 29.25
N LEU A 23 8.56 -27.30 27.98
CA LEU A 23 9.17 -28.15 26.96
C LEU A 23 10.62 -28.51 27.32
N LEU A 24 11.42 -27.52 27.75
CA LEU A 24 12.80 -27.72 28.16
C LEU A 24 12.93 -28.57 29.43
N TYR A 25 12.01 -28.39 30.38
CA TYR A 25 12.00 -29.16 31.62
C TYR A 25 11.57 -30.62 31.36
N THR A 26 10.51 -30.80 30.57
CA THR A 26 9.97 -32.13 30.26
C THR A 26 10.96 -32.95 29.43
N SER A 27 11.68 -32.32 28.50
CA SER A 27 12.77 -32.96 27.74
C SER A 27 14.03 -33.23 28.58
N GLY A 28 14.12 -32.69 29.80
CA GLY A 28 15.25 -32.90 30.71
C GLY A 28 16.45 -32.00 30.47
N GLU A 29 16.34 -31.00 29.57
CA GLU A 29 17.41 -30.03 29.29
C GLU A 29 17.64 -29.10 30.48
N ILE A 30 16.56 -28.66 31.14
CA ILE A 30 16.66 -27.87 32.39
C ILE A 30 16.22 -28.70 33.60
N ARG A 31 16.94 -28.52 34.72
CA ARG A 31 16.70 -29.26 35.97
C ARG A 31 15.65 -28.65 36.88
N LYS A 32 15.30 -27.38 36.66
CA LYS A 32 14.33 -26.62 37.45
C LYS A 32 13.49 -25.79 36.51
N LEU A 33 12.20 -25.73 36.76
CA LEU A 33 11.26 -24.92 36.01
C LEU A 33 11.35 -23.46 36.47
N GLY A 34 11.67 -22.54 35.55
CA GLY A 34 11.60 -21.10 35.79
C GLY A 34 10.18 -20.55 35.64
N ARG A 35 9.96 -19.30 36.07
CA ARG A 35 8.71 -18.55 35.91
C ARG A 35 8.97 -17.09 35.57
N VAL A 36 8.11 -16.55 34.71
CA VAL A 36 8.13 -15.13 34.32
C VAL A 36 7.83 -14.23 35.52
N ASP A 37 6.77 -14.52 36.30
CA ASP A 37 6.39 -13.74 37.48
C ASP A 37 7.47 -13.71 38.57
N LYS A 38 8.36 -14.70 38.58
CA LYS A 38 9.49 -14.80 39.53
C LYS A 38 10.80 -14.31 38.92
N GLN A 39 10.79 -13.85 37.68
CA GLN A 39 11.94 -13.33 36.95
C GLN A 39 13.09 -14.33 36.83
N ASP A 40 12.80 -15.63 36.85
CA ASP A 40 13.78 -16.73 36.82
C ASP A 40 13.61 -17.68 35.62
N ALA A 41 12.90 -17.26 34.59
CA ALA A 41 12.81 -17.98 33.32
C ALA A 41 14.19 -18.10 32.65
N TYR A 42 14.48 -19.29 32.11
CA TYR A 42 15.69 -19.68 31.42
C TYR A 42 15.91 -18.92 30.12
N LEU A 43 14.84 -18.64 29.36
CA LEU A 43 14.94 -17.88 28.11
C LEU A 43 14.93 -16.37 28.35
N ASP A 44 14.20 -15.83 29.34
CA ASP A 44 14.19 -14.38 29.60
C ASP A 44 15.39 -13.96 30.49
N THR A 45 16.59 -13.99 29.91
CA THR A 45 17.86 -13.66 30.58
C THR A 45 18.16 -12.16 30.65
N HIS A 46 17.58 -11.33 29.78
CA HIS A 46 17.83 -9.89 29.76
C HIS A 46 17.05 -9.18 30.86
N GLU A 47 17.66 -8.19 31.53
CA GLU A 47 17.03 -7.53 32.69
C GLU A 47 15.71 -6.85 32.33
N LEU A 48 15.65 -6.19 31.17
CA LEU A 48 14.42 -5.62 30.60
C LEU A 48 13.29 -6.65 30.41
N GLU A 49 13.60 -7.84 29.91
CA GLU A 49 12.60 -8.91 29.70
C GLU A 49 12.03 -9.38 31.04
N ARG A 50 12.89 -9.52 32.05
CA ARG A 50 12.48 -9.89 33.42
C ARG A 50 11.63 -8.82 34.08
N GLN A 51 12.00 -7.54 33.94
CA GLN A 51 11.26 -6.43 34.53
C GLN A 51 9.87 -6.25 33.90
N ARG A 52 9.77 -6.43 32.58
CA ARG A 52 8.53 -6.24 31.83
C ARG A 52 7.66 -7.49 31.71
N GLY A 53 8.22 -8.67 31.92
CA GLY A 53 7.52 -9.95 31.77
C GLY A 53 7.19 -10.30 30.31
N ILE A 54 7.90 -9.71 29.34
CA ILE A 54 7.72 -9.95 27.90
C ILE A 54 9.05 -10.38 27.27
N THR A 55 8.98 -11.26 26.26
CA THR A 55 10.15 -11.61 25.44
C THR A 55 10.39 -10.51 24.41
N ILE A 56 11.59 -9.94 24.42
CA ILE A 56 12.01 -8.83 23.56
C ILE A 56 12.94 -9.36 22.46
N PHE A 57 13.86 -10.26 22.80
CA PHE A 57 14.86 -10.75 21.88
C PHE A 57 14.63 -12.22 21.55
N SER A 58 14.71 -12.58 20.26
CA SER A 58 14.62 -13.98 19.86
C SER A 58 15.79 -14.79 20.42
N LYS A 59 15.49 -15.87 21.15
CA LYS A 59 16.49 -16.76 21.77
C LYS A 59 16.31 -18.20 21.32
N GLN A 60 17.40 -18.96 21.41
CA GLN A 60 17.40 -20.35 20.98
C GLN A 60 17.73 -21.31 22.12
N ALA A 61 17.07 -22.46 22.13
CA ALA A 61 17.39 -23.59 22.98
C ALA A 61 17.36 -24.89 22.17
N ILE A 62 18.24 -25.83 22.52
CA ILE A 62 18.32 -27.12 21.84
C ILE A 62 17.91 -28.19 22.85
N PHE A 63 16.95 -29.03 22.48
CA PHE A 63 16.56 -30.19 23.29
C PHE A 63 16.31 -31.41 22.40
N ALA A 64 16.25 -32.59 23.02
CA ALA A 64 15.94 -33.84 22.34
C ALA A 64 14.74 -34.54 22.99
N TRP A 65 13.93 -35.19 22.17
CA TRP A 65 12.80 -36.01 22.59
C TRP A 65 12.72 -37.23 21.67
N GLY A 66 12.93 -38.43 22.22
CA GLY A 66 13.01 -39.65 21.41
C GLY A 66 14.09 -39.55 20.32
N ASP A 67 13.69 -39.75 19.07
CA ASP A 67 14.55 -39.63 17.88
C ASP A 67 14.58 -38.22 17.26
N LEU A 68 13.86 -37.26 17.85
CA LEU A 68 13.77 -35.86 17.44
C LEU A 68 14.74 -34.96 18.22
N GLN A 69 15.48 -34.14 17.48
CA GLN A 69 16.23 -33.00 18.00
C GLN A 69 15.57 -31.70 17.54
N VAL A 70 15.23 -30.83 18.49
CA VAL A 70 14.58 -29.54 18.23
C VAL A 70 15.53 -28.41 18.57
N THR A 71 15.67 -27.47 17.64
CA THR A 71 16.16 -26.12 17.95
C THR A 71 14.93 -25.22 18.08
N LEU A 72 14.57 -24.89 19.32
CA LEU A 72 13.45 -24.01 19.64
C LEU A 72 13.91 -22.56 19.50
N LEU A 73 13.21 -21.78 18.66
CA LEU A 73 13.38 -20.33 18.56
C LEU A 73 12.20 -19.65 19.25
N ASP A 74 12.48 -18.99 20.36
CA ASP A 74 11.48 -18.24 21.11
C ASP A 74 11.35 -16.85 20.53
N THR A 75 10.21 -16.55 19.88
CA THR A 75 10.01 -15.27 19.18
C THR A 75 9.27 -14.26 20.06
N PRO A 76 9.52 -12.95 19.92
CA PRO A 76 8.72 -11.93 20.60
C PRO A 76 7.22 -12.04 20.27
N GLY A 77 6.36 -11.85 21.28
CA GLY A 77 4.89 -11.92 21.12
C GLY A 77 4.18 -10.57 21.16
N HIS A 78 4.94 -9.47 21.16
CA HIS A 78 4.45 -8.10 21.24
C HIS A 78 4.52 -7.42 19.87
N VAL A 79 3.54 -6.58 19.54
CA VAL A 79 3.40 -5.94 18.23
C VAL A 79 4.61 -5.08 17.83
N ASP A 80 5.19 -4.33 18.78
CA ASP A 80 6.41 -3.53 18.56
C ASP A 80 7.64 -4.36 18.11
N PHE A 81 7.63 -5.67 18.33
CA PHE A 81 8.71 -6.60 17.93
C PHE A 81 8.30 -7.57 16.81
N ALA A 82 7.18 -7.29 16.13
CA ALA A 82 6.64 -8.17 15.10
C ALA A 82 7.59 -8.35 13.90
N ALA A 83 8.44 -7.37 13.61
CA ALA A 83 9.47 -7.48 12.57
C ALA A 83 10.64 -8.41 12.97
N GLU A 84 11.06 -8.42 14.25
CA GLU A 84 12.06 -9.39 14.74
C GLU A 84 11.49 -10.82 14.69
N MET A 85 10.21 -10.97 15.04
CA MET A 85 9.49 -12.23 14.89
C MET A 85 9.42 -12.66 13.41
N GLU A 86 9.06 -11.75 12.50
CA GLU A 86 8.98 -12.03 11.05
C GLU A 86 10.34 -12.48 10.47
N ARG A 87 11.46 -11.88 10.90
CA ARG A 87 12.81 -12.33 10.52
C ARG A 87 13.06 -13.79 10.93
N THR A 88 12.55 -14.19 12.09
CA THR A 88 12.72 -15.55 12.62
C THR A 88 11.88 -16.57 11.85
N LEU A 89 10.72 -16.19 11.30
CA LEU A 89 9.85 -17.07 10.52
C LEU A 89 10.55 -17.68 9.30
N ASN A 90 11.42 -16.91 8.64
CA ASN A 90 12.15 -17.33 7.43
C ASN A 90 13.09 -18.53 7.63
N VAL A 91 13.38 -18.92 8.87
CA VAL A 91 14.26 -20.05 9.20
C VAL A 91 13.54 -21.18 9.93
N LEU A 92 12.22 -21.13 10.08
CA LEU A 92 11.48 -22.20 10.74
C LEU A 92 11.19 -23.37 9.81
N ASP A 93 11.21 -24.58 10.34
CA ASP A 93 10.64 -25.77 9.69
C ASP A 93 9.18 -25.96 10.12
N TYR A 94 8.88 -25.67 11.39
CA TYR A 94 7.55 -25.72 11.99
C TYR A 94 7.36 -24.55 12.96
N ALA A 95 6.11 -24.22 13.24
CA ALA A 95 5.73 -23.28 14.29
C ALA A 95 4.86 -23.96 15.35
N ILE A 96 4.97 -23.49 16.58
CA ILE A 96 4.04 -23.76 17.69
C ILE A 96 3.28 -22.46 17.94
N LEU A 97 1.98 -22.45 17.67
CA LEU A 97 1.09 -21.35 18.01
C LEU A 97 0.43 -21.62 19.36
N VAL A 98 0.73 -20.78 20.35
CA VAL A 98 0.18 -20.90 21.71
C VAL A 98 -1.04 -19.99 21.86
N ILE A 99 -2.14 -20.57 22.31
CA ILE A 99 -3.41 -19.86 22.50
C ILE A 99 -3.90 -20.11 23.92
N SER A 100 -4.30 -19.06 24.62
CA SER A 100 -4.91 -19.19 25.95
C SER A 100 -6.33 -19.73 25.81
N ALA A 101 -6.66 -20.78 26.57
CA ALA A 101 -8.00 -21.37 26.56
C ALA A 101 -9.07 -20.41 27.11
N ALA A 102 -8.70 -19.56 28.07
CA ALA A 102 -9.61 -18.58 28.66
C ALA A 102 -9.89 -17.41 27.70
N ASP A 103 -8.87 -16.99 26.94
CA ASP A 103 -8.97 -15.83 26.06
C ASP A 103 -9.41 -16.21 24.63
N GLY A 104 -9.17 -17.45 24.20
CA GLY A 104 -9.48 -17.92 22.85
C GLY A 104 -8.65 -17.23 21.75
N VAL A 105 -9.19 -17.20 20.53
CA VAL A 105 -8.54 -16.57 19.36
C VAL A 105 -8.69 -15.05 19.42
N GLN A 106 -7.55 -14.39 19.62
CA GLN A 106 -7.41 -12.94 19.71
C GLN A 106 -7.00 -12.30 18.37
N GLY A 107 -7.19 -10.99 18.21
CA GLY A 107 -6.79 -10.26 16.99
C GLY A 107 -5.33 -10.46 16.60
N HIS A 108 -4.40 -10.40 17.57
CA HIS A 108 -2.98 -10.67 17.31
C HIS A 108 -2.70 -12.13 16.90
N THR A 109 -3.44 -13.11 17.44
CA THR A 109 -3.33 -14.52 17.02
C THR A 109 -3.62 -14.67 15.53
N GLN A 110 -4.60 -13.92 14.99
CA GLN A 110 -4.89 -13.91 13.55
C GLN A 110 -3.77 -13.27 12.73
N THR A 111 -3.10 -12.23 13.25
CA THR A 111 -1.92 -11.65 12.61
C THR A 111 -0.80 -12.68 12.49
N LEU A 112 -0.50 -13.38 13.60
CA LEU A 112 0.48 -14.47 13.62
C LEU A 112 0.10 -15.56 12.62
N TRP A 113 -1.19 -15.92 12.57
CA TRP A 113 -1.71 -16.91 11.63
C TRP A 113 -1.48 -16.53 10.16
N ARG A 114 -1.82 -15.29 9.78
CA ARG A 114 -1.59 -14.76 8.42
C ARG A 114 -0.12 -14.75 8.03
N LEU A 115 0.77 -14.45 8.98
CA LEU A 115 2.21 -14.53 8.75
C LEU A 115 2.64 -15.99 8.52
N LEU A 116 2.22 -16.92 9.38
CA LEU A 116 2.52 -18.35 9.20
C LEU A 116 2.00 -18.89 7.85
N GLU A 117 0.82 -18.42 7.41
CA GLU A 117 0.24 -18.74 6.10
C GLU A 117 1.09 -18.19 4.95
N ARG A 118 1.45 -16.91 5.00
CA ARG A 118 2.28 -16.28 3.95
C ARG A 118 3.64 -16.96 3.79
N TYR A 119 4.28 -17.31 4.92
CA TYR A 119 5.56 -18.00 4.92
C TYR A 119 5.43 -19.53 4.73
N GLN A 120 4.20 -20.05 4.59
CA GLN A 120 3.90 -21.47 4.36
C GLN A 120 4.52 -22.39 5.42
N ILE A 121 4.53 -21.94 6.69
CA ILE A 121 5.15 -22.66 7.80
C ILE A 121 4.14 -23.64 8.42
N PRO A 122 4.39 -24.95 8.43
CA PRO A 122 3.54 -25.92 9.12
C PRO A 122 3.37 -25.58 10.62
N THR A 123 2.15 -25.67 11.15
CA THR A 123 1.85 -25.18 12.51
C THR A 123 1.21 -26.25 13.39
N PHE A 124 1.76 -26.42 14.59
CA PHE A 124 1.13 -27.11 15.71
C PHE A 124 0.49 -26.07 16.64
N ILE A 125 -0.71 -26.34 17.15
CA ILE A 125 -1.43 -25.42 18.05
C ILE A 125 -1.46 -26.01 19.45
N PHE A 126 -0.99 -25.25 20.43
CA PHE A 126 -1.08 -25.63 21.84
C PHE A 126 -2.04 -24.68 22.57
N ILE A 127 -3.18 -25.22 22.99
CA ILE A 127 -4.19 -24.52 23.78
C ILE A 127 -3.78 -24.63 25.25
N ASN A 128 -3.25 -23.53 25.78
CA ASN A 128 -2.66 -23.42 27.11
C ASN A 128 -3.68 -22.90 28.14
N LYS A 129 -3.32 -22.94 29.42
CA LYS A 129 -4.14 -22.43 30.55
C LYS A 129 -5.50 -23.14 30.69
N MET A 130 -5.60 -24.41 30.29
CA MET A 130 -6.80 -25.24 30.49
C MET A 130 -7.21 -25.41 31.97
N ASP A 131 -6.36 -24.97 32.90
CA ASP A 131 -6.63 -25.00 34.33
C ASP A 131 -7.34 -23.75 34.88
N GLN A 132 -7.58 -22.74 34.04
CA GLN A 132 -8.29 -21.52 34.44
C GLN A 132 -9.82 -21.67 34.36
N PRO A 133 -10.56 -20.97 35.24
CA PRO A 133 -12.02 -20.93 35.14
C PRO A 133 -12.45 -20.25 33.83
N GLY A 134 -13.32 -20.91 33.06
CA GLY A 134 -13.76 -20.43 31.74
C GLY A 134 -13.07 -21.11 30.55
N ALA A 135 -12.05 -21.95 30.79
CA ALA A 135 -11.47 -22.78 29.73
C ALA A 135 -12.47 -23.86 29.29
N ASP A 136 -12.92 -23.78 28.04
CA ASP A 136 -13.80 -24.75 27.40
C ASP A 136 -13.15 -25.27 26.12
N ARG A 137 -12.89 -26.58 26.08
CA ARG A 137 -12.19 -27.25 24.98
C ARG A 137 -12.96 -27.16 23.68
N ASP A 138 -14.26 -27.44 23.71
CA ASP A 138 -15.08 -27.54 22.50
C ASP A 138 -15.32 -26.13 21.92
N ARG A 139 -15.61 -25.15 22.79
CA ARG A 139 -15.74 -23.74 22.40
C ARG A 139 -14.47 -23.21 21.72
N VAL A 140 -13.30 -23.46 22.30
CA VAL A 140 -12.03 -22.97 21.72
C VAL A 140 -11.75 -23.66 20.39
N LEU A 141 -11.99 -24.97 20.27
CA LEU A 141 -11.78 -25.69 19.02
C LEU A 141 -12.69 -25.17 17.89
N GLU A 142 -13.97 -24.90 18.18
CA GLU A 142 -14.88 -24.26 17.22
C GLU A 142 -14.39 -22.88 16.81
N GLN A 143 -13.92 -22.08 17.77
CA GLN A 143 -13.38 -20.76 17.49
C GLN A 143 -12.13 -20.82 16.59
N LEU A 144 -11.23 -21.81 16.79
CA LEU A 144 -10.08 -22.04 15.93
C LEU A 144 -10.50 -22.37 14.50
N LYS A 145 -11.50 -23.24 14.34
CA LYS A 145 -12.04 -23.63 13.03
C LYS A 145 -12.67 -22.45 12.27
N LEU A 146 -13.37 -21.58 12.99
CA LEU A 146 -14.05 -20.43 12.41
C LEU A 146 -13.08 -19.28 12.09
N LYS A 147 -12.15 -18.96 12.99
CA LYS A 147 -11.30 -17.76 12.91
C LYS A 147 -9.92 -18.00 12.30
N LEU A 148 -9.41 -19.23 12.32
CA LEU A 148 -8.09 -19.58 11.77
C LEU A 148 -8.23 -20.46 10.53
N ASP A 149 -8.67 -21.71 10.69
CA ASP A 149 -8.83 -22.66 9.58
C ASP A 149 -9.63 -23.91 9.99
N GLN A 150 -10.49 -24.41 9.11
CA GLN A 150 -11.30 -25.63 9.33
C GLN A 150 -10.44 -26.88 9.58
N GLY A 151 -9.19 -26.89 9.12
CA GLY A 151 -8.21 -27.94 9.36
C GLY A 151 -7.69 -28.05 10.80
N CYS A 152 -8.17 -27.22 11.73
CA CYS A 152 -7.85 -27.34 13.15
C CYS A 152 -8.52 -28.59 13.76
N CYS A 153 -7.74 -29.64 14.00
CA CYS A 153 -8.23 -30.92 14.51
C CYS A 153 -7.69 -31.23 15.89
N ASP A 154 -8.48 -31.94 16.70
CA ASP A 154 -8.08 -32.32 18.05
C ASP A 154 -7.24 -33.60 18.04
N PHE A 155 -5.95 -33.45 18.30
CA PHE A 155 -4.99 -34.55 18.30
C PHE A 155 -4.83 -35.21 19.66
N SER A 156 -5.57 -34.79 20.70
CA SER A 156 -5.56 -35.50 21.98
C SER A 156 -6.46 -36.75 21.98
N LEU A 157 -7.23 -36.97 20.90
CA LEU A 157 -8.10 -38.13 20.68
C LEU A 157 -7.46 -39.19 19.76
N GLU A 158 -6.13 -39.31 19.78
CA GLU A 158 -5.36 -40.17 18.84
C GLU A 158 -5.99 -41.56 18.67
N ASP A 159 -5.99 -42.05 17.43
CA ASP A 159 -6.44 -43.39 17.03
C ASP A 159 -7.93 -43.71 17.30
N SER A 160 -8.77 -42.68 17.51
CA SER A 160 -10.23 -42.83 17.55
C SER A 160 -10.87 -42.73 16.15
N ALA A 161 -12.05 -43.33 15.95
CA ALA A 161 -12.80 -43.17 14.69
C ALA A 161 -13.09 -41.69 14.39
N SER A 162 -13.48 -40.92 15.42
CA SER A 162 -13.74 -39.49 15.29
C SER A 162 -12.49 -38.69 14.86
N PHE A 163 -11.29 -39.12 15.27
CA PHE A 163 -10.04 -38.49 14.84
C PHE A 163 -9.81 -38.66 13.33
N TYR A 164 -9.96 -39.88 12.80
CA TYR A 164 -9.82 -40.13 11.37
C TYR A 164 -10.91 -39.43 10.54
N GLU A 165 -12.14 -39.38 11.04
CA GLU A 165 -13.23 -38.61 10.42
C GLU A 165 -12.91 -37.12 10.33
N GLN A 166 -12.41 -36.51 11.41
CA GLN A 166 -12.05 -35.09 11.40
C GLN A 166 -10.95 -34.79 10.38
N LEU A 167 -9.93 -35.65 10.30
CA LEU A 167 -8.83 -35.49 9.34
C LEU A 167 -9.27 -35.68 7.89
N ALA A 168 -10.17 -36.63 7.64
CA ALA A 168 -10.74 -36.89 6.32
C ALA A 168 -11.49 -35.66 5.78
N LEU A 169 -12.14 -34.87 6.64
CA LEU A 169 -12.86 -33.67 6.23
C LEU A 169 -11.93 -32.50 5.80
N CYS A 170 -10.64 -32.57 6.11
CA CYS A 170 -9.68 -31.50 5.80
C CYS A 170 -9.16 -31.53 4.36
N ASP A 171 -9.23 -32.68 3.67
CA ASP A 171 -8.73 -32.82 2.31
C ASP A 171 -9.44 -33.93 1.54
N GLU A 172 -9.73 -33.69 0.25
CA GLU A 172 -10.43 -34.67 -0.60
C GLU A 172 -9.67 -36.00 -0.71
N ALA A 173 -8.33 -35.96 -0.81
CA ALA A 173 -7.51 -37.16 -0.90
C ALA A 173 -7.51 -37.98 0.40
N LEU A 174 -7.61 -37.32 1.56
CA LEU A 174 -7.75 -38.00 2.86
C LEU A 174 -9.14 -38.62 2.96
N LEU A 175 -10.19 -37.92 2.52
CA LEU A 175 -11.55 -38.43 2.49
C LEU A 175 -11.68 -39.70 1.64
N GLU A 176 -11.13 -39.70 0.43
CA GLU A 176 -11.13 -40.87 -0.45
C GLU A 176 -10.46 -42.09 0.23
N THR A 177 -9.29 -41.89 0.84
CA THR A 177 -8.58 -42.96 1.53
C THR A 177 -9.40 -43.50 2.72
N TYR A 178 -9.99 -42.61 3.51
CA TYR A 178 -10.81 -42.99 4.66
C TYR A 178 -12.05 -43.79 4.24
N LEU A 179 -12.73 -43.40 3.16
CA LEU A 179 -13.90 -44.13 2.63
C LEU A 179 -13.54 -45.54 2.12
N GLU A 180 -12.29 -45.77 1.69
CA GLU A 180 -11.83 -47.07 1.24
C GLU A 180 -11.33 -47.98 2.38
N ALA A 181 -10.64 -47.41 3.38
CA ALA A 181 -9.87 -48.17 4.36
C ALA A 181 -10.30 -47.97 5.83
N ASP A 182 -11.27 -47.09 6.11
CA ASP A 182 -11.71 -46.65 7.46
C ASP A 182 -10.56 -46.13 8.36
N GLN A 183 -9.37 -45.89 7.80
CA GLN A 183 -8.16 -45.47 8.49
C GLN A 183 -7.27 -44.63 7.56
N LEU A 184 -6.45 -43.75 8.16
CA LEU A 184 -5.45 -42.96 7.42
C LEU A 184 -4.04 -43.39 7.83
N GLU A 185 -3.12 -43.44 6.86
CA GLU A 185 -1.73 -43.74 7.15
C GLU A 185 -1.02 -42.53 7.77
N LEU A 186 -0.05 -42.78 8.66
CA LEU A 186 0.75 -41.73 9.29
C LEU A 186 1.45 -40.81 8.27
N SER A 187 1.91 -41.38 7.15
CA SER A 187 2.56 -40.67 6.05
C SER A 187 1.64 -39.61 5.42
N GLN A 188 0.34 -39.91 5.30
CA GLN A 188 -0.66 -39.01 4.75
C GLN A 188 -0.96 -37.86 5.72
N ILE A 189 -1.09 -38.15 7.01
CA ILE A 189 -1.29 -37.14 8.05
C ILE A 189 -0.08 -36.20 8.11
N GLN A 190 1.13 -36.75 8.11
CA GLN A 190 2.39 -35.99 8.07
C GLN A 190 2.46 -35.07 6.84
N ALA A 191 2.06 -35.57 5.67
CA ALA A 191 2.01 -34.76 4.46
C ALA A 191 0.99 -33.62 4.59
N ALA A 192 -0.22 -33.90 5.09
CA ALA A 192 -1.27 -32.91 5.28
C ALA A 192 -0.88 -31.80 6.27
N VAL A 193 -0.18 -32.14 7.36
CA VAL A 193 0.39 -31.17 8.30
C VAL A 193 1.47 -30.32 7.61
N ARG A 194 2.37 -30.95 6.85
CA ARG A 194 3.44 -30.27 6.13
C ARG A 194 2.93 -29.30 5.06
N VAL A 195 1.81 -29.59 4.41
CA VAL A 195 1.19 -28.69 3.41
C VAL A 195 0.14 -27.76 4.02
N ARG A 196 0.06 -27.68 5.35
CA ARG A 196 -0.88 -26.80 6.08
C ARG A 196 -2.36 -27.04 5.74
N LYS A 197 -2.75 -28.30 5.50
CA LYS A 197 -4.17 -28.70 5.40
C LYS A 197 -4.74 -29.18 6.74
N VAL A 198 -3.87 -29.69 7.60
CA VAL A 198 -4.21 -30.17 8.94
C VAL A 198 -3.35 -29.44 9.96
N PHE A 199 -3.99 -28.95 11.02
CA PHE A 199 -3.35 -28.22 12.11
C PHE A 199 -3.58 -28.96 13.43
N PRO A 200 -2.57 -29.71 13.92
CA PRO A 200 -2.72 -30.50 15.13
C PRO A 200 -2.92 -29.62 16.37
N CYS A 201 -4.06 -29.77 17.04
CA CYS A 201 -4.40 -29.05 18.26
C CYS A 201 -4.23 -29.95 19.49
N TYR A 202 -3.45 -29.47 20.47
CA TYR A 202 -3.25 -30.13 21.76
C TYR A 202 -3.70 -29.20 22.90
N PHE A 203 -4.28 -29.77 23.94
CA PHE A 203 -4.83 -29.03 25.08
C PHE A 203 -4.04 -29.33 26.35
N GLY A 204 -3.73 -28.30 27.12
CA GLY A 204 -2.98 -28.48 28.36
C GLY A 204 -2.80 -27.25 29.23
N SER A 205 -1.99 -27.42 30.26
CA SER A 205 -1.54 -26.34 31.14
C SER A 205 -0.03 -26.46 31.29
N ALA A 206 0.71 -25.57 30.61
CA ALA A 206 2.16 -25.51 30.71
C ALA A 206 2.61 -25.26 32.16
N LEU A 207 1.88 -24.43 32.89
CA LEU A 207 2.15 -24.11 34.30
C LEU A 207 2.08 -25.36 35.20
N LYS A 208 1.18 -26.29 34.90
CA LYS A 208 0.98 -27.55 35.64
C LYS A 208 1.66 -28.75 35.00
N LEU A 209 2.40 -28.56 33.90
CA LEU A 209 3.02 -29.62 33.09
C LEU A 209 2.01 -30.66 32.58
N GLN A 210 0.77 -30.25 32.32
CA GLN A 210 -0.29 -31.12 31.79
C GLN A 210 -0.37 -30.98 30.26
N GLY A 211 -0.38 -32.11 29.54
CA GLY A 211 -0.48 -32.12 28.07
C GLY A 211 0.84 -31.84 27.32
N VAL A 212 1.92 -31.53 28.04
CA VAL A 212 3.21 -31.11 27.44
C VAL A 212 3.99 -32.29 26.87
N ALA A 213 3.98 -33.44 27.55
CA ALA A 213 4.67 -34.64 27.09
C ALA A 213 3.95 -35.28 25.88
N GLU A 214 2.63 -35.28 25.92
CA GLU A 214 1.76 -35.70 24.82
C GLU A 214 1.99 -34.81 23.60
N PHE A 215 2.09 -33.50 23.80
CA PHE A 215 2.41 -32.54 22.75
C PHE A 215 3.79 -32.78 22.11
N LEU A 216 4.83 -33.01 22.91
CA LEU A 216 6.18 -33.34 22.40
C LEU A 216 6.18 -34.64 21.57
N THR A 217 5.46 -35.65 22.05
CA THR A 217 5.30 -36.94 21.34
C THR A 217 4.53 -36.75 20.03
N GLY A 218 3.51 -35.89 20.03
CA GLY A 218 2.78 -35.48 18.83
C GLY A 218 3.67 -34.80 17.80
N ILE A 219 4.50 -33.85 18.23
CA ILE A 219 5.47 -33.19 17.35
C ILE A 219 6.42 -34.23 16.75
N GLU A 220 6.99 -35.14 17.55
CA GLU A 220 7.87 -36.20 17.06
C GLU A 220 7.20 -37.06 15.98
N LYS A 221 5.96 -37.49 16.23
CA LYS A 221 5.17 -38.39 15.38
C LYS A 221 4.70 -37.74 14.09
N TYR A 222 4.13 -36.53 14.14
CA TYR A 222 3.42 -35.93 13.01
C TYR A 222 4.21 -34.91 12.19
N SER A 223 5.41 -34.51 12.63
CA SER A 223 6.29 -33.68 11.81
C SER A 223 7.13 -34.51 10.82
N THR A 224 7.76 -33.86 9.86
CA THR A 224 8.74 -34.47 8.93
C THR A 224 9.93 -33.53 8.76
N ALA A 225 11.15 -34.09 8.71
CA ALA A 225 12.33 -33.27 8.45
C ALA A 225 12.36 -32.83 6.97
N PRO A 226 12.73 -31.58 6.68
CA PRO A 226 12.97 -31.15 5.31
C PRO A 226 14.14 -31.92 4.68
N GLU A 227 14.05 -32.12 3.36
CA GLU A 227 15.16 -32.64 2.58
C GLU A 227 15.99 -31.47 2.06
N TYR A 228 17.30 -31.51 2.32
CA TYR A 228 18.21 -30.43 1.94
C TYR A 228 19.16 -30.88 0.81
N PRO A 229 19.49 -29.98 -0.14
CA PRO A 229 20.48 -30.24 -1.18
C PRO A 229 21.88 -30.47 -0.60
N GLY A 230 22.75 -31.13 -1.38
CA GLY A 230 24.14 -31.39 -1.00
C GLY A 230 25.07 -30.19 -1.13
N GLU A 231 24.70 -29.17 -1.92
CA GLU A 231 25.46 -27.93 -2.08
C GLU A 231 25.22 -26.99 -0.89
N PHE A 232 26.22 -26.18 -0.55
CA PHE A 232 26.14 -25.28 0.58
C PHE A 232 25.11 -24.17 0.35
N GLY A 233 24.14 -24.10 1.24
CA GLY A 233 23.14 -23.05 1.32
C GLY A 233 22.91 -22.65 2.77
N ALA A 234 22.81 -21.35 3.04
CA ALA A 234 22.44 -20.86 4.35
C ALA A 234 21.65 -19.56 4.27
N ARG A 235 20.79 -19.32 5.26
CA ARG A 235 20.04 -18.08 5.39
C ARG A 235 20.39 -17.38 6.69
N VAL A 236 20.78 -16.11 6.60
CA VAL A 236 21.03 -15.26 7.76
C VAL A 236 19.70 -14.71 8.26
N PHE A 237 19.43 -14.78 9.56
CA PHE A 237 18.18 -14.27 10.14
C PHE A 237 18.39 -13.28 11.29
N LYS A 238 19.55 -13.31 11.95
CA LYS A 238 19.86 -12.41 13.08
C LYS A 238 21.34 -12.06 13.10
N ILE A 239 21.64 -10.82 13.47
CA ILE A 239 22.99 -10.37 13.83
C ILE A 239 22.93 -9.97 15.30
N SER A 240 23.97 -10.31 16.04
CA SER A 240 24.12 -9.91 17.44
C SER A 240 25.61 -9.74 17.75
N ARG A 241 25.94 -9.27 18.94
CA ARG A 241 27.30 -9.26 19.45
C ARG A 241 27.36 -9.97 20.80
N ASP A 242 28.48 -10.63 21.08
CA ASP A 242 28.74 -11.18 22.41
C ASP A 242 29.22 -10.10 23.39
N ASP A 243 29.39 -10.47 24.66
CA ASP A 243 29.85 -9.57 25.74
C ASP A 243 31.22 -8.91 25.45
N GLN A 244 32.00 -9.47 24.51
CA GLN A 244 33.29 -8.90 24.07
C GLN A 244 33.15 -7.97 22.85
N GLY A 245 31.92 -7.75 22.36
CA GLY A 245 31.63 -6.98 21.16
C GLY A 245 31.87 -7.75 19.85
N THR A 246 32.12 -9.07 19.92
CA THR A 246 32.37 -9.86 18.71
C THR A 246 31.08 -10.03 17.94
N ARG A 247 31.09 -9.64 16.66
CA ARG A 247 29.95 -9.81 15.76
C ARG A 247 29.65 -11.29 15.49
N LEU A 248 28.40 -11.66 15.71
CA LEU A 248 27.83 -12.98 15.52
C LEU A 248 26.77 -12.91 14.42
N THR A 249 26.96 -13.68 13.36
CA THR A 249 25.96 -13.89 12.32
C THR A 249 25.24 -15.19 12.60
N HIS A 250 23.94 -15.12 12.92
CA HIS A 250 23.09 -16.29 13.12
C HIS A 250 22.47 -16.71 11.80
N LEU A 251 22.65 -17.98 11.45
CA LEU A 251 22.23 -18.55 10.19
C LEU A 251 21.66 -19.95 10.37
N LYS A 252 20.73 -20.32 9.48
CA LYS A 252 20.26 -21.69 9.29
C LYS A 252 20.89 -22.25 8.04
N LEU A 253 21.50 -23.43 8.14
CA LEU A 253 21.96 -24.15 6.95
C LEU A 253 20.77 -24.80 6.26
N THR A 254 20.58 -24.49 4.99
CA THR A 254 19.56 -25.05 4.12
C THR A 254 20.14 -25.99 3.07
N GLY A 255 21.46 -26.20 3.06
CA GLY A 255 22.11 -27.12 2.15
C GLY A 255 23.55 -27.43 2.56
N GLY A 256 23.99 -28.65 2.24
CA GLY A 256 25.38 -29.09 2.43
C GLY A 256 25.84 -29.05 3.89
N SER A 257 27.06 -28.54 4.09
CA SER A 257 27.65 -28.40 5.43
C SER A 257 28.63 -27.24 5.49
N LEU A 258 28.81 -26.65 6.67
CA LEU A 258 29.74 -25.57 6.93
C LEU A 258 30.79 -26.00 7.95
N LYS A 259 32.07 -25.78 7.63
CA LYS A 259 33.20 -26.04 8.52
C LYS A 259 33.91 -24.75 8.89
N VAL A 260 34.58 -24.79 10.04
CA VAL A 260 35.48 -23.71 10.45
C VAL A 260 36.58 -23.55 9.40
N ARG A 261 36.84 -22.30 9.00
CA ARG A 261 37.74 -21.85 7.92
C ARG A 261 37.20 -21.98 6.51
N ASP A 262 35.97 -22.42 6.31
CA ASP A 262 35.35 -22.36 4.98
C ASP A 262 35.16 -20.89 4.57
N LEU A 263 35.24 -20.67 3.26
CA LEU A 263 34.91 -19.40 2.63
C LEU A 263 33.42 -19.39 2.30
N VAL A 264 32.76 -18.32 2.70
CA VAL A 264 31.35 -18.07 2.44
C VAL A 264 31.25 -16.83 1.57
N SER A 265 30.51 -16.94 0.49
CA SER A 265 30.29 -15.87 -0.47
C SER A 265 28.82 -15.52 -0.60
N SER A 266 28.55 -14.25 -0.81
CA SER A 266 27.24 -13.72 -1.20
C SER A 266 27.47 -12.59 -2.21
N GLY A 267 26.96 -12.78 -3.42
CA GLY A 267 27.10 -11.84 -4.54
C GLY A 267 28.54 -11.33 -4.72
N ASP A 268 28.78 -10.11 -4.23
CA ASP A 268 29.99 -9.32 -4.45
C ASP A 268 31.09 -9.50 -3.38
N TRP A 269 30.89 -10.35 -2.36
CA TRP A 269 31.90 -10.56 -1.32
C TRP A 269 32.12 -12.03 -0.95
N GLU A 270 33.33 -12.30 -0.45
CA GLU A 270 33.75 -13.60 0.06
C GLU A 270 34.52 -13.38 1.37
N GLU A 271 34.06 -14.00 2.46
CA GLU A 271 34.65 -13.90 3.80
C GLU A 271 34.80 -15.28 4.43
N LYS A 272 35.62 -15.37 5.47
CA LYS A 272 36.01 -16.64 6.09
C LYS A 272 35.33 -16.84 7.43
N VAL A 273 34.82 -18.04 7.66
CA VAL A 273 34.28 -18.44 8.96
C VAL A 273 35.42 -18.74 9.93
N ASN A 274 35.51 -17.99 11.03
CA ASN A 274 36.55 -18.17 12.05
C ASN A 274 36.16 -19.20 13.12
N GLN A 275 34.89 -19.21 13.53
CA GLN A 275 34.36 -20.07 14.57
C GLN A 275 32.87 -20.29 14.33
N ILE A 276 32.39 -21.50 14.67
CA ILE A 276 30.98 -21.87 14.65
C ILE A 276 30.55 -22.18 16.09
N ARG A 277 29.45 -21.57 16.53
CA ARG A 277 28.90 -21.68 17.89
C ARG A 277 27.45 -22.15 17.83
N LEU A 278 27.08 -23.14 18.64
CA LEU A 278 25.70 -23.56 18.87
C LEU A 278 25.24 -23.04 20.23
N TYR A 279 24.23 -22.18 20.25
CA TYR A 279 23.70 -21.59 21.48
C TYR A 279 22.54 -22.41 22.05
N SER A 280 22.45 -22.47 23.37
CA SER A 280 21.30 -22.94 24.14
C SER A 280 21.15 -22.05 25.36
N GLY A 281 20.21 -21.10 25.33
CA GLY A 281 20.18 -19.96 26.24
C GLY A 281 21.44 -19.10 26.10
N ASP A 282 22.01 -18.65 27.23
CA ASP A 282 23.24 -17.85 27.25
C ASP A 282 24.52 -18.67 27.00
N LYS A 283 24.43 -20.00 27.04
CA LYS A 283 25.59 -20.89 26.87
C LYS A 283 25.77 -21.28 25.42
N PHE A 284 27.02 -21.43 24.98
CA PHE A 284 27.33 -21.96 23.66
C PHE A 284 28.35 -23.09 23.70
N THR A 285 28.29 -23.93 22.66
CA THR A 285 29.29 -24.94 22.36
C THR A 285 29.97 -24.62 21.02
N ALA A 286 31.30 -24.62 21.00
CA ALA A 286 32.04 -24.40 19.77
C ALA A 286 32.18 -25.72 19.00
N VAL A 287 31.82 -25.72 17.73
CA VAL A 287 31.85 -26.91 16.86
C VAL A 287 32.72 -26.66 15.63
N SER A 288 33.28 -27.73 15.07
CA SER A 288 34.14 -27.65 13.88
C SER A 288 33.37 -27.75 12.56
N LYS A 289 32.16 -28.33 12.60
CA LYS A 289 31.28 -28.55 11.46
C LYS A 289 29.82 -28.52 11.90
N VAL A 290 28.96 -27.95 11.05
CA VAL A 290 27.50 -28.06 11.13
C VAL A 290 26.94 -28.55 9.80
N ASP A 291 25.84 -29.30 9.84
CA ASP A 291 25.17 -29.85 8.66
C ASP A 291 23.85 -29.10 8.38
N ALA A 292 23.29 -29.30 7.19
CA ALA A 292 21.98 -28.76 6.83
C ALA A 292 20.87 -29.10 7.85
N GLY A 293 19.95 -28.17 8.04
CA GLY A 293 18.88 -28.22 9.04
C GLY A 293 19.27 -27.72 10.43
N MET A 294 20.51 -27.30 10.64
CA MET A 294 20.97 -26.74 11.92
C MET A 294 21.02 -25.21 11.89
N VAL A 295 20.74 -24.60 13.04
CA VAL A 295 20.97 -23.18 13.31
C VAL A 295 22.28 -23.01 14.07
N CYS A 296 23.12 -22.08 13.64
CA CYS A 296 24.36 -21.75 14.33
C CYS A 296 24.66 -20.26 14.25
N ALA A 297 25.54 -19.79 15.13
CA ALA A 297 26.15 -18.48 15.00
C ALA A 297 27.60 -18.61 14.53
N VAL A 298 28.01 -17.76 13.60
CA VAL A 298 29.36 -17.73 13.07
C VAL A 298 30.03 -16.39 13.33
N THR A 299 31.35 -16.43 13.56
CA THR A 299 32.20 -15.24 13.68
C THR A 299 33.09 -15.11 12.44
N GLY A 300 33.49 -13.88 12.11
CA GLY A 300 34.41 -13.59 11.00
C GLY A 300 33.74 -13.03 9.75
N LEU A 301 32.41 -13.07 9.70
CA LEU A 301 31.62 -12.40 8.68
C LEU A 301 31.31 -10.98 9.13
N THR A 302 31.63 -9.99 8.30
CA THR A 302 31.43 -8.56 8.58
C THR A 302 30.38 -7.93 7.69
N LYS A 303 30.18 -8.48 6.48
CA LYS A 303 29.29 -7.88 5.47
C LYS A 303 27.86 -8.41 5.47
N THR A 304 27.58 -9.46 6.24
CA THR A 304 26.27 -10.14 6.20
C THR A 304 25.12 -9.27 6.69
N ARG A 305 23.90 -9.50 6.21
CA ARG A 305 22.68 -8.82 6.66
C ARG A 305 21.56 -9.81 7.00
N PRO A 306 20.61 -9.47 7.90
CA PRO A 306 19.46 -10.34 8.16
C PRO A 306 18.59 -10.45 6.90
N GLY A 307 18.15 -11.66 6.58
CA GLY A 307 17.43 -11.99 5.35
C GLY A 307 18.32 -12.42 4.17
N GLU A 308 19.64 -12.24 4.25
CA GLU A 308 20.57 -12.56 3.16
C GLU A 308 20.72 -14.08 2.96
N GLY A 309 20.70 -14.50 1.70
CA GLY A 309 21.02 -15.86 1.27
C GLY A 309 22.52 -16.03 1.02
N LEU A 310 23.12 -17.11 1.53
CA LEU A 310 24.52 -17.47 1.32
C LEU A 310 24.62 -18.76 0.50
N GLY A 311 25.61 -18.83 -0.38
CA GLY A 311 25.82 -19.99 -1.25
C GLY A 311 24.74 -20.10 -2.32
N ILE A 312 24.00 -21.22 -2.37
CA ILE A 312 22.92 -21.46 -3.33
C ILE A 312 21.59 -20.77 -2.96
N GLU A 313 21.46 -20.27 -1.74
CA GLU A 313 20.23 -19.60 -1.28
C GLU A 313 20.11 -18.20 -1.88
N ASN A 314 18.91 -17.86 -2.32
CA ASN A 314 18.57 -16.49 -2.65
C ASN A 314 18.20 -15.71 -1.38
N ASP A 315 18.22 -14.38 -1.49
CA ASP A 315 17.71 -13.51 -0.44
C ASP A 315 16.25 -13.85 -0.10
N GLY A 316 15.95 -13.76 1.20
CA GLY A 316 14.62 -13.99 1.75
C GLY A 316 13.60 -12.95 1.29
N ALA A 317 12.32 -13.24 1.53
CA ALA A 317 11.24 -12.30 1.26
C ALA A 317 11.46 -10.99 2.05
N GLN A 318 11.19 -9.86 1.40
CA GLN A 318 11.22 -8.56 2.09
C GLN A 318 10.16 -8.56 3.21
N PRO A 319 10.51 -8.08 4.42
CA PRO A 319 9.57 -8.03 5.54
C PRO A 319 8.38 -7.14 5.19
N LEU A 320 7.17 -7.57 5.58
CA LEU A 320 5.94 -6.79 5.33
C LEU A 320 5.85 -5.57 6.24
N LEU A 321 6.41 -5.69 7.44
CA LEU A 321 6.30 -4.68 8.47
C LEU A 321 7.44 -3.65 8.32
N GLU A 322 7.14 -2.52 7.70
CA GLU A 322 8.03 -1.36 7.68
C GLU A 322 7.71 -0.39 8.83
N PRO A 323 8.72 0.18 9.49
CA PRO A 323 8.53 1.27 10.44
C PRO A 323 7.94 2.50 9.76
N VAL A 324 6.84 3.01 10.34
CA VAL A 324 6.08 4.14 9.76
C VAL A 324 6.43 5.48 10.44
N LEU A 325 7.14 5.44 11.57
CA LEU A 325 7.48 6.61 12.37
C LEU A 325 8.98 6.88 12.34
N SER A 326 9.37 8.14 12.20
CA SER A 326 10.75 8.62 12.30
C SER A 326 10.88 9.50 13.54
N TYR A 327 11.79 9.15 14.44
CA TYR A 327 12.05 9.86 15.68
C TYR A 327 13.43 10.50 15.63
N GLN A 328 13.53 11.77 16.04
CA GLN A 328 14.82 12.37 16.30
C GLN A 328 15.38 11.80 17.61
N ILE A 329 16.64 11.35 17.58
CA ILE A 329 17.39 11.00 18.78
C ILE A 329 18.03 12.29 19.32
N LEU A 330 17.57 12.72 20.49
CA LEU A 330 18.12 13.84 21.24
C LEU A 330 19.29 13.35 22.09
N LEU A 331 20.49 13.80 21.74
CA LEU A 331 21.72 13.47 22.47
C LEU A 331 21.94 14.45 23.65
N PRO A 332 22.62 14.02 24.72
CA PRO A 332 23.00 14.91 25.81
C PRO A 332 23.85 16.09 25.34
N ALA A 333 23.75 17.22 26.04
CA ALA A 333 24.52 18.42 25.74
C ALA A 333 26.04 18.15 25.76
N GLY A 334 26.73 18.49 24.67
CA GLY A 334 28.19 18.34 24.53
C GLY A 334 28.66 17.06 23.85
N VAL A 335 27.76 16.16 23.44
CA VAL A 335 28.09 14.97 22.66
C VAL A 335 27.98 15.28 21.16
N ASP A 336 29.02 14.97 20.40
CA ASP A 336 29.03 15.13 18.93
C ASP A 336 28.22 14.01 18.25
N PRO A 337 27.15 14.32 17.48
CA PRO A 337 26.38 13.33 16.75
C PRO A 337 27.22 12.46 15.80
N GLN A 338 28.26 13.01 15.16
CA GLN A 338 29.08 12.24 14.22
C GLN A 338 29.93 11.17 14.93
N ALA A 339 30.34 11.41 16.17
CA ALA A 339 31.08 10.45 16.97
C ALA A 339 30.19 9.29 17.46
N VAL A 340 28.88 9.53 17.60
CA VAL A 340 27.91 8.52 18.07
C VAL A 340 27.30 7.72 16.92
N LEU A 341 27.21 8.30 15.72
CA LEU A 341 26.59 7.67 14.55
C LEU A 341 27.08 6.23 14.29
N PRO A 342 28.39 5.90 14.36
CA PRO A 342 28.85 4.51 14.19
C PRO A 342 28.28 3.55 15.23
N LYS A 343 28.12 3.99 16.50
CA LYS A 343 27.53 3.18 17.57
C LYS A 343 26.06 2.87 17.30
N PHE A 344 25.31 3.84 16.77
CA PHE A 344 23.92 3.61 16.37
C PHE A 344 23.80 2.75 15.11
N LYS A 345 24.75 2.85 14.17
CA LYS A 345 24.87 1.91 13.06
C LYS A 345 25.12 0.48 13.53
N GLU A 346 25.87 0.28 14.62
CA GLU A 346 25.99 -1.06 15.22
C GLU A 346 24.65 -1.60 15.73
N LEU A 347 23.80 -0.75 16.31
CA LEU A 347 22.44 -1.14 16.73
C LEU A 347 21.55 -1.42 15.52
N GLU A 348 21.64 -0.64 14.44
CA GLU A 348 20.91 -0.89 13.19
C GLU A 348 21.29 -2.25 12.57
N GLU A 349 22.54 -2.68 12.69
CA GLU A 349 22.91 -4.03 12.22
C GLU A 349 22.21 -5.15 13.00
N GLU A 350 21.96 -4.96 14.30
CA GLU A 350 21.30 -5.94 15.17
C GLU A 350 19.76 -5.86 15.02
N ILE A 351 19.25 -4.65 14.85
CA ILE A 351 17.84 -4.27 14.73
C ILE A 351 17.67 -3.48 13.42
N PRO A 352 17.58 -4.15 12.26
CA PRO A 352 17.45 -3.50 10.94
C PRO A 352 16.27 -2.54 10.84
N GLU A 353 15.23 -2.78 11.65
CA GLU A 353 14.04 -1.94 11.73
C GLU A 353 14.34 -0.53 12.26
N LEU A 354 15.39 -0.39 13.07
CA LEU A 354 15.77 0.88 13.71
C LEU A 354 16.18 1.97 12.71
N ARG A 355 16.48 1.58 11.46
CA ARG A 355 17.02 2.39 10.35
C ARG A 355 17.49 3.78 10.76
N ILE A 356 18.78 3.88 11.06
CA ILE A 356 19.41 5.12 11.50
C ILE A 356 19.75 5.99 10.28
N VAL A 357 19.13 7.16 10.23
CA VAL A 357 19.32 8.15 9.16
C VAL A 357 20.03 9.37 9.73
N TRP A 358 21.09 9.80 9.06
CA TRP A 358 21.72 11.08 9.33
C TRP A 358 21.09 12.14 8.44
N ASP A 359 20.54 13.20 9.04
CA ASP A 359 20.04 14.36 8.31
C ASP A 359 21.14 15.42 8.23
N GLU A 360 21.71 15.60 7.04
CA GLU A 360 22.78 16.59 6.82
C GLU A 360 22.31 18.04 6.95
N GLN A 361 21.02 18.34 6.72
CA GLN A 361 20.51 19.71 6.76
C GLN A 361 20.28 20.17 8.20
N LEU A 362 19.72 19.28 9.02
CA LEU A 362 19.42 19.54 10.42
C LEU A 362 20.57 19.14 11.36
N GLN A 363 21.58 18.43 10.85
CA GLN A 363 22.69 17.86 11.63
C GLN A 363 22.18 16.99 12.79
N GLU A 364 21.10 16.23 12.54
CA GLU A 364 20.44 15.40 13.53
C GLU A 364 20.43 13.91 13.14
N ILE A 365 20.33 13.05 14.15
CA ILE A 365 20.18 11.60 13.95
C ILE A 365 18.70 11.26 14.09
N GLN A 366 18.15 10.60 13.07
CA GLN A 366 16.79 10.08 13.07
C GLN A 366 16.81 8.56 13.11
N ALA A 367 15.87 7.97 13.84
CA ALA A 367 15.66 6.52 13.96
C ALA A 367 14.22 6.19 13.57
N ARG A 368 14.03 5.13 12.78
CA ARG A 368 12.69 4.67 12.43
C ARG A 368 12.25 3.57 13.40
N ILE A 369 11.06 3.71 13.98
CA ILE A 369 10.62 2.88 15.12
C ILE A 369 9.13 2.51 14.94
N MET A 370 8.74 1.33 15.41
CA MET A 370 7.38 0.78 15.28
C MET A 370 6.41 1.34 16.32
N GLY A 371 6.86 1.58 17.56
CA GLY A 371 5.99 1.96 18.68
C GLY A 371 6.73 2.51 19.90
N ALA A 372 5.96 2.98 20.89
CA ALA A 372 6.49 3.66 22.08
C ALA A 372 7.25 2.72 23.04
N VAL A 373 6.91 1.42 23.08
CA VAL A 373 7.62 0.47 23.94
C VAL A 373 9.03 0.22 23.39
N GLN A 374 9.18 0.21 22.07
CA GLN A 374 10.48 0.11 21.41
C GLN A 374 11.37 1.34 21.69
N VAL A 375 10.80 2.54 21.78
CA VAL A 375 11.54 3.76 22.17
C VAL A 375 12.17 3.59 23.54
N GLU A 376 11.40 3.20 24.55
CA GLU A 376 11.88 3.03 25.92
C GLU A 376 12.98 1.96 26.02
N ILE A 377 12.77 0.82 25.35
CA ILE A 377 13.76 -0.27 25.31
C ILE A 377 15.05 0.20 24.63
N LEU A 378 14.94 0.95 23.55
CA LEU A 378 16.09 1.48 22.84
C LEU A 378 16.86 2.52 23.69
N GLN A 379 16.17 3.41 24.41
CA GLN A 379 16.80 4.32 25.38
C GLN A 379 17.63 3.54 26.40
N ARG A 380 17.04 2.47 26.95
CA ARG A 380 17.72 1.63 27.92
C ARG A 380 18.92 0.89 27.32
N LEU A 381 18.78 0.32 26.12
CA LEU A 381 19.88 -0.35 25.43
C LEU A 381 21.04 0.59 25.13
N ILE A 382 20.74 1.82 24.70
CA ILE A 382 21.75 2.85 24.45
C ILE A 382 22.45 3.26 25.76
N GLN A 383 21.69 3.42 26.84
CA GLN A 383 22.23 3.71 28.17
C GLN A 383 23.14 2.58 28.67
N ASP A 384 22.65 1.33 28.69
CA ASP A 384 23.38 0.19 29.24
C ASP A 384 24.65 -0.15 28.44
N ARG A 385 24.62 0.01 27.10
CA ARG A 385 25.72 -0.40 26.22
C ARG A 385 26.72 0.71 25.91
N PHE A 386 26.25 1.95 25.78
CA PHE A 386 27.09 3.07 25.35
C PHE A 386 27.27 4.15 26.41
N ASP A 387 26.63 4.01 27.58
CA ASP A 387 26.62 4.99 28.67
C ASP A 387 26.13 6.36 28.20
N LEU A 388 25.07 6.35 27.38
CA LEU A 388 24.46 7.54 26.79
C LEU A 388 22.98 7.61 27.16
N GLU A 389 22.59 8.68 27.86
CA GLU A 389 21.19 8.98 28.13
C GLU A 389 20.60 9.76 26.96
N VAL A 390 19.75 9.11 26.16
CA VAL A 390 19.13 9.72 24.98
C VAL A 390 17.64 9.89 25.17
N GLU A 391 17.10 10.96 24.61
CA GLU A 391 15.65 11.19 24.52
C GLU A 391 15.19 11.06 23.06
N PHE A 392 13.91 10.78 22.86
CA PHE A 392 13.30 10.75 21.55
C PHE A 392 12.24 11.85 21.49
N ASP A 393 12.22 12.63 20.41
CA ASP A 393 11.18 13.64 20.19
C ASP A 393 9.81 12.96 19.91
N THR A 394 8.75 13.73 19.72
CA THR A 394 7.39 13.26 19.35
C THR A 394 7.31 12.58 17.97
N GLY A 395 8.41 12.58 17.22
CA GLY A 395 8.57 11.91 15.93
C GLY A 395 7.96 12.68 14.76
N LYS A 396 8.74 12.95 13.71
CA LYS A 396 8.26 13.60 12.48
C LYS A 396 7.60 12.56 11.57
N ILE A 397 6.41 12.87 11.04
CA ILE A 397 5.77 12.02 10.03
C ILE A 397 6.57 12.13 8.74
N LEU A 398 6.85 10.98 8.12
CA LEU A 398 7.44 10.95 6.78
C LEU A 398 6.33 11.24 5.79
N TYR A 399 6.18 12.49 5.38
CA TYR A 399 5.28 12.85 4.29
C TYR A 399 5.92 12.52 2.93
N LYS A 400 5.09 12.40 1.90
CA LYS A 400 5.50 12.29 0.50
C LYS A 400 4.70 13.29 -0.32
N GLU A 401 5.14 13.58 -1.54
CA GLU A 401 4.39 14.45 -2.45
C GLU A 401 4.11 13.73 -3.77
N THR A 402 3.00 14.06 -4.41
CA THR A 402 2.67 13.62 -5.77
C THR A 402 1.96 14.75 -6.53
N ILE A 403 1.51 14.51 -7.75
CA ILE A 403 0.75 15.48 -8.57
C ILE A 403 -0.66 14.99 -8.82
N ALA A 404 -1.62 15.91 -8.95
CA ALA A 404 -3.01 15.55 -9.23
C ALA A 404 -3.30 15.29 -10.73
N GLY A 405 -2.50 15.87 -11.63
CA GLY A 405 -2.70 15.77 -13.07
C GLY A 405 -1.41 15.94 -13.87
N PRO A 406 -1.40 15.54 -15.16
CA PRO A 406 -0.20 15.53 -15.97
C PRO A 406 0.30 16.95 -16.31
N VAL A 407 1.62 17.14 -16.31
CA VAL A 407 2.27 18.43 -16.58
C VAL A 407 3.57 18.25 -17.36
N GLU A 408 3.87 19.20 -18.26
CA GLU A 408 5.18 19.28 -18.92
C GLU A 408 6.11 20.21 -18.12
N GLY A 409 7.14 19.61 -17.53
CA GLY A 409 8.23 20.29 -16.85
C GLY A 409 9.40 20.56 -17.81
N VAL A 410 9.90 21.80 -17.79
CA VAL A 410 10.98 22.25 -18.68
C VAL A 410 12.15 22.75 -17.86
N GLY A 411 13.34 22.23 -18.16
CA GLY A 411 14.59 22.62 -17.52
C GLY A 411 15.61 23.04 -18.56
N HIS A 412 16.13 24.25 -18.39
CA HIS A 412 17.18 24.82 -19.22
C HIS A 412 18.40 25.20 -18.37
N PHE A 413 19.58 24.83 -18.85
CA PHE A 413 20.83 25.16 -18.18
C PHE A 413 21.91 25.56 -19.18
N GLU A 414 22.32 26.83 -19.11
CA GLU A 414 23.32 27.42 -20.00
C GLU A 414 24.19 28.48 -19.30
N PRO A 415 25.15 28.10 -18.43
CA PRO A 415 25.94 29.05 -17.65
C PRO A 415 27.03 29.78 -18.45
N LEU A 416 27.67 29.10 -19.42
CA LEU A 416 28.81 29.60 -20.22
C LEU A 416 28.63 29.35 -21.72
N GLY A 417 27.39 29.29 -22.21
CA GLY A 417 27.07 28.93 -23.61
C GLY A 417 27.08 27.42 -23.88
N HIS A 418 27.16 26.59 -22.84
CA HIS A 418 26.93 25.15 -22.89
C HIS A 418 25.43 24.88 -22.79
N TYR A 419 24.79 24.54 -23.91
CA TYR A 419 23.33 24.49 -24.00
C TYR A 419 22.80 23.08 -23.73
N ALA A 420 21.98 22.93 -22.69
CA ALA A 420 21.19 21.73 -22.39
C ALA A 420 19.74 22.10 -22.03
N GLU A 421 18.79 21.53 -22.78
CA GLU A 421 17.34 21.71 -22.57
C GLU A 421 16.68 20.33 -22.46
N VAL A 422 15.87 20.12 -21.42
CA VAL A 422 15.18 18.86 -21.13
C VAL A 422 13.70 19.11 -20.87
N HIS A 423 12.85 18.35 -21.55
CA HIS A 423 11.40 18.36 -21.37
C HIS A 423 10.93 17.02 -20.82
N LEU A 424 10.28 17.07 -19.66
CA LEU A 424 9.74 15.91 -18.98
C LEU A 424 8.22 16.02 -18.91
N LEU A 425 7.53 14.96 -19.27
CA LEU A 425 6.11 14.79 -18.97
C LEU A 425 6.00 14.07 -17.63
N LEU A 426 5.44 14.75 -16.63
CA LEU A 426 5.19 14.20 -15.31
C LEU A 426 3.71 13.83 -15.26
N GLU A 427 3.40 12.55 -15.03
CA GLU A 427 2.04 12.02 -14.96
C GLU A 427 1.80 11.35 -13.60
N PRO A 428 0.61 11.46 -13.00
CA PRO A 428 0.29 10.73 -11.78
C PRO A 428 0.29 9.22 -12.04
N GLY A 429 0.86 8.46 -11.11
CA GLY A 429 0.88 7.00 -11.11
C GLY A 429 -0.14 6.42 -10.13
N PRO A 430 -0.41 5.10 -10.20
CA PRO A 430 -1.20 4.41 -9.18
C PRO A 430 -0.59 4.57 -7.78
N PRO A 431 -1.39 4.67 -6.70
CA PRO A 431 -0.87 4.74 -5.34
C PRO A 431 0.09 3.59 -5.03
N GLY A 432 1.25 3.90 -4.46
CA GLY A 432 2.30 2.92 -4.15
C GLY A 432 3.13 2.45 -5.34
N SER A 433 2.92 3.00 -6.55
CA SER A 433 3.73 2.64 -7.73
C SER A 433 5.17 3.13 -7.64
N GLY A 434 5.46 4.11 -6.78
CA GLY A 434 6.75 4.79 -6.75
C GLY A 434 6.99 5.61 -8.01
N LEU A 435 8.26 5.93 -8.29
CA LEU A 435 8.66 6.68 -9.48
C LEU A 435 9.01 5.74 -10.64
N VAL A 436 8.33 5.94 -11.77
CA VAL A 436 8.59 5.23 -13.02
C VAL A 436 9.22 6.20 -14.02
N PHE A 437 10.36 5.82 -14.59
CA PHE A 437 11.09 6.67 -15.54
C PHE A 437 11.10 6.03 -16.94
N ASP A 438 10.71 6.80 -17.95
CA ASP A 438 10.57 6.33 -19.33
C ASP A 438 11.05 7.37 -20.35
N SER A 439 11.23 6.98 -21.62
CA SER A 439 11.60 7.89 -22.71
C SER A 439 10.71 7.67 -23.93
N SER A 440 10.06 8.73 -24.39
CA SER A 440 9.29 8.79 -25.65
C SER A 440 9.98 9.67 -26.71
N CYS A 441 11.17 10.18 -26.42
CA CYS A 441 11.91 11.07 -27.30
C CYS A 441 12.52 10.33 -28.50
N SER A 442 12.33 10.85 -29.72
CA SER A 442 12.96 10.31 -30.92
C SER A 442 14.49 10.45 -30.88
N GLU A 443 15.21 9.42 -31.36
CA GLU A 443 16.67 9.46 -31.48
C GLU A 443 17.15 10.55 -32.46
N GLU A 444 16.27 11.07 -33.31
CA GLU A 444 16.53 12.19 -34.22
C GLU A 444 16.56 13.55 -33.51
N VAL A 445 15.82 13.69 -32.40
CA VAL A 445 15.72 14.94 -31.61
C VAL A 445 16.84 14.99 -30.58
N LEU A 446 17.01 13.88 -29.85
CA LEU A 446 18.06 13.75 -28.85
C LEU A 446 18.69 12.36 -28.96
N ALA A 447 20.01 12.31 -29.16
CA ALA A 447 20.72 11.06 -29.32
C ALA A 447 20.58 10.14 -28.09
N LYS A 448 20.53 8.83 -28.34
CA LYS A 448 20.23 7.80 -27.33
C LYS A 448 21.15 7.81 -26.10
N ASN A 449 22.40 8.22 -26.28
CA ASN A 449 23.36 8.38 -25.18
C ASN A 449 22.92 9.48 -24.19
N TRP A 450 22.41 10.61 -24.68
CA TRP A 450 21.90 11.70 -23.84
C TRP A 450 20.57 11.34 -23.17
N GLN A 451 19.68 10.63 -23.87
CA GLN A 451 18.46 10.12 -23.25
C GLN A 451 18.77 9.19 -22.07
N ARG A 452 19.74 8.28 -22.23
CA ARG A 452 20.21 7.41 -21.14
C ARG A 452 20.82 8.20 -19.99
N LEU A 453 21.53 9.28 -20.28
CA LEU A 453 22.13 10.14 -19.27
C LEU A 453 21.05 10.83 -18.42
N VAL A 454 20.03 11.42 -19.05
CA VAL A 454 18.88 12.03 -18.37
C VAL A 454 18.17 11.00 -17.48
N LEU A 455 17.87 9.80 -18.00
CA LEU A 455 17.25 8.73 -17.21
C LEU A 455 18.12 8.25 -16.04
N THR A 456 19.45 8.30 -16.19
CA THR A 456 20.37 7.97 -15.10
C THR A 456 20.32 9.01 -14.00
N HIS A 457 20.32 10.30 -14.37
CA HIS A 457 20.21 11.41 -13.41
C HIS A 457 18.85 11.43 -12.70
N LEU A 458 17.77 11.06 -13.39
CA LEU A 458 16.47 10.91 -12.75
C LEU A 458 16.47 9.81 -11.66
N LYS A 459 17.28 8.76 -11.81
CA LYS A 459 17.35 7.62 -10.87
C LYS A 459 18.37 7.78 -9.75
N GLU A 460 19.38 8.64 -9.92
CA GLU A 460 20.50 8.72 -8.97
C GLU A 460 20.18 9.49 -7.68
N LYS A 461 19.18 10.39 -7.73
CA LYS A 461 18.82 11.29 -6.62
C LYS A 461 17.34 11.17 -6.28
N THR A 462 17.03 11.24 -4.98
CA THR A 462 15.65 11.41 -4.51
C THR A 462 15.21 12.84 -4.77
N HIS A 463 14.18 13.01 -5.61
CA HIS A 463 13.63 14.32 -5.96
C HIS A 463 12.73 14.83 -4.83
N LYS A 464 12.92 16.09 -4.45
CA LYS A 464 12.13 16.78 -3.41
C LYS A 464 10.91 17.46 -4.03
N GLY A 465 9.80 17.41 -3.32
CA GLY A 465 8.56 18.10 -3.60
C GLY A 465 8.62 19.58 -3.26
N VAL A 466 7.64 20.35 -3.75
CA VAL A 466 7.63 21.82 -3.68
C VAL A 466 6.83 22.37 -2.50
N LEU A 467 6.03 21.54 -1.84
CA LEU A 467 5.17 21.94 -0.72
C LEU A 467 5.92 21.90 0.60
N THR A 468 6.53 20.77 0.93
CA THR A 468 7.16 20.49 2.23
C THR A 468 8.62 20.09 2.09
N GLY A 469 9.11 19.93 0.87
CA GLY A 469 10.44 19.38 0.59
C GLY A 469 10.50 17.86 0.75
N SER A 470 9.34 17.22 0.96
CA SER A 470 9.21 15.77 1.10
C SER A 470 9.50 15.05 -0.23
N PRO A 471 9.99 13.80 -0.20
CA PRO A 471 10.29 13.07 -1.42
C PRO A 471 9.03 12.82 -2.27
N ILE A 472 9.16 12.97 -3.59
CA ILE A 472 8.06 12.70 -4.52
C ILE A 472 7.88 11.20 -4.76
N THR A 473 6.64 10.76 -5.01
CA THR A 473 6.28 9.36 -5.29
C THR A 473 5.10 9.27 -6.25
N ASP A 474 4.83 8.05 -6.71
CA ASP A 474 3.61 7.67 -7.45
C ASP A 474 3.43 8.53 -8.69
N MET A 475 4.49 8.63 -9.49
CA MET A 475 4.54 9.44 -10.70
C MET A 475 5.31 8.72 -11.80
N LYS A 476 4.84 8.87 -13.04
CA LYS A 476 5.57 8.51 -14.24
C LYS A 476 6.24 9.76 -14.81
N ILE A 477 7.56 9.74 -14.95
CA ILE A 477 8.34 10.84 -15.52
C ILE A 477 8.91 10.36 -16.86
N THR A 478 8.38 10.90 -17.94
CA THR A 478 8.72 10.52 -19.31
C THR A 478 9.51 11.62 -20.00
N LEU A 479 10.70 11.30 -20.52
CA LEU A 479 11.46 12.21 -21.38
C LEU A 479 10.77 12.32 -22.75
N VAL A 480 10.20 13.48 -23.06
CA VAL A 480 9.46 13.72 -24.31
C VAL A 480 10.29 14.45 -25.36
N SER A 481 11.14 15.39 -24.93
CA SER A 481 11.98 16.18 -25.82
C SER A 481 13.23 16.67 -25.09
N GLY A 482 14.23 17.10 -25.84
CA GLY A 482 15.42 17.72 -25.30
C GLY A 482 16.39 18.11 -26.41
N ARG A 483 17.37 18.95 -26.08
CA ARG A 483 18.34 19.44 -27.05
C ARG A 483 19.71 19.65 -26.39
N ALA A 484 20.75 19.27 -27.15
CA ALA A 484 22.15 19.38 -26.76
C ALA A 484 22.92 20.21 -27.79
N HIS A 485 23.96 20.93 -27.37
CA HIS A 485 24.94 21.52 -28.29
C HIS A 485 26.04 20.52 -28.66
N LEU A 486 26.29 20.34 -29.97
CA LEU A 486 27.16 19.30 -30.55
C LEU A 486 28.65 19.34 -30.15
N LYS A 487 29.15 20.47 -29.64
CA LYS A 487 30.60 20.65 -29.34
C LYS A 487 30.92 21.07 -27.91
N HIS A 488 29.91 21.42 -27.11
CA HIS A 488 30.12 22.11 -25.84
C HIS A 488 29.29 21.53 -24.69
N THR A 489 28.37 20.58 -24.90
CA THR A 489 27.58 20.06 -23.76
C THR A 489 28.40 19.07 -22.96
N GLU A 490 28.58 19.33 -21.66
CA GLU A 490 29.19 18.38 -20.73
C GLU A 490 28.10 17.56 -20.03
N GLY A 491 28.46 16.40 -19.46
CA GLY A 491 27.49 15.55 -18.77
C GLY A 491 26.81 16.24 -17.58
N GLY A 492 27.50 17.19 -16.95
CA GLY A 492 26.96 17.98 -15.82
C GLY A 492 25.80 18.91 -16.21
N ASP A 493 25.76 19.42 -17.45
CA ASP A 493 24.73 20.37 -17.87
C ASP A 493 23.35 19.69 -17.98
N PHE A 494 23.32 18.47 -18.52
CA PHE A 494 22.10 17.66 -18.58
C PHE A 494 21.59 17.27 -17.20
N ARG A 495 22.48 17.07 -16.23
CA ARG A 495 22.10 16.80 -14.84
C ARG A 495 21.31 17.98 -14.26
N GLU A 496 21.87 19.18 -14.38
CA GLU A 496 21.23 20.40 -13.88
C GLU A 496 19.90 20.70 -14.60
N ALA A 497 19.87 20.57 -15.94
CA ALA A 497 18.65 20.74 -16.73
C ALA A 497 17.56 19.74 -16.33
N THR A 498 17.92 18.47 -16.10
CA THR A 498 16.97 17.41 -15.70
C THR A 498 16.33 17.72 -14.35
N TYR A 499 17.12 18.11 -13.35
CA TYR A 499 16.59 18.41 -12.01
C TYR A 499 15.68 19.63 -12.01
N ARG A 500 16.05 20.67 -12.77
CA ARG A 500 15.23 21.86 -12.96
C ARG A 500 13.93 21.55 -13.68
N ALA A 501 13.95 20.66 -14.68
CA ALA A 501 12.73 20.24 -15.38
C ALA A 501 11.72 19.57 -14.44
N VAL A 502 12.19 18.67 -13.55
CA VAL A 502 11.33 18.05 -12.54
C VAL A 502 10.75 19.12 -11.59
N ARG A 503 11.60 19.98 -11.02
CA ARG A 503 11.17 21.02 -10.08
C ARG A 503 10.20 22.02 -10.70
N GLN A 504 10.48 22.45 -11.92
CA GLN A 504 9.64 23.38 -12.67
C GLN A 504 8.27 22.75 -12.98
N GLY A 505 8.24 21.47 -13.39
CA GLY A 505 7.01 20.71 -13.58
C GLY A 505 6.19 20.62 -12.30
N LEU A 506 6.82 20.31 -11.16
CA LEU A 506 6.14 20.24 -9.86
C LEU A 506 5.53 21.59 -9.43
N LYS A 507 6.18 22.72 -9.73
CA LYS A 507 5.60 24.07 -9.46
C LYS A 507 4.42 24.40 -10.36
N GLN A 508 4.38 23.84 -11.57
CA GLN A 508 3.27 24.04 -12.50
C GLN A 508 2.10 23.09 -12.26
N ALA A 509 2.37 21.89 -11.74
CA ALA A 509 1.33 20.95 -11.34
C ALA A 509 0.66 21.37 -10.03
N GLU A 510 -0.57 20.92 -9.86
CA GLU A 510 -1.20 20.83 -8.54
C GLU A 510 -0.52 19.71 -7.75
N SER A 511 0.46 20.09 -6.92
CA SER A 511 1.16 19.18 -6.02
C SER A 511 0.27 18.82 -4.83
N VAL A 512 0.30 17.56 -4.43
CA VAL A 512 -0.53 16.98 -3.36
C VAL A 512 0.37 16.39 -2.29
N LEU A 513 0.14 16.78 -1.03
CA LEU A 513 0.81 16.18 0.11
C LEU A 513 0.16 14.84 0.46
N LEU A 514 0.98 13.83 0.64
CA LEU A 514 0.61 12.48 1.05
C LEU A 514 1.15 12.21 2.45
N GLU A 515 0.35 11.55 3.26
CA GLU A 515 0.73 11.08 4.58
C GLU A 515 0.50 9.57 4.70
N PRO A 516 1.21 8.90 5.61
CA PRO A 516 1.03 7.47 5.81
C PRO A 516 -0.25 7.19 6.60
N TYR A 517 -0.94 6.11 6.22
CA TYR A 517 -2.17 5.63 6.84
C TYR A 517 -1.96 4.25 7.48
N TYR A 518 -2.67 4.00 8.57
CA TYR A 518 -2.87 2.66 9.10
C TYR A 518 -4.24 2.14 8.70
N ASP A 519 -4.30 0.89 8.27
CA ASP A 519 -5.52 0.09 8.39
C ASP A 519 -5.56 -0.46 9.80
N PHE A 520 -6.67 -0.31 10.51
CA PHE A 520 -6.77 -0.70 11.89
C PHE A 520 -7.94 -1.66 12.12
N ARG A 521 -7.80 -2.45 13.19
CA ARG A 521 -8.85 -3.25 13.79
C ARG A 521 -8.96 -2.80 15.25
N LEU A 522 -10.10 -2.26 15.63
CA LEU A 522 -10.39 -1.77 16.96
C LEU A 522 -11.46 -2.64 17.59
N GLU A 523 -11.10 -3.35 18.64
CA GLU A 523 -12.02 -4.17 19.43
C GLU A 523 -12.44 -3.37 20.65
N VAL A 524 -13.74 -3.10 20.80
CA VAL A 524 -14.28 -2.36 21.94
C VAL A 524 -15.59 -2.98 22.41
N PRO A 525 -15.96 -2.82 23.68
CA PRO A 525 -17.29 -3.21 24.15
C PRO A 525 -18.40 -2.51 23.34
N GLU A 526 -19.53 -3.18 23.11
CA GLU A 526 -20.61 -2.66 22.26
C GLU A 526 -21.10 -1.26 22.69
N HIS A 527 -21.11 -0.99 24.00
CA HIS A 527 -21.53 0.30 24.55
C HIS A 527 -20.55 1.46 24.27
N ASN A 528 -19.34 1.17 23.76
CA ASN A 528 -18.31 2.15 23.41
C ASN A 528 -18.18 2.40 21.90
N ILE A 529 -18.91 1.69 21.04
CA ILE A 529 -18.82 1.82 19.57
C ILE A 529 -19.01 3.27 19.12
N GLY A 530 -20.07 3.94 19.59
CA GLY A 530 -20.39 5.29 19.13
C GLY A 530 -19.28 6.31 19.43
N ARG A 531 -18.63 6.18 20.59
CA ARG A 531 -17.46 6.99 20.93
C ARG A 531 -16.29 6.65 20.01
N ALA A 532 -15.97 5.37 19.85
CA ALA A 532 -14.87 4.92 19.02
C ALA A 532 -15.00 5.42 17.56
N MET A 533 -16.19 5.34 16.97
CA MET A 533 -16.46 5.85 15.61
C MET A 533 -16.30 7.36 15.51
N THR A 534 -16.76 8.10 16.53
CA THR A 534 -16.64 9.56 16.58
C THR A 534 -15.18 10.00 16.68
N ASP A 535 -14.40 9.33 17.54
CA ASP A 535 -12.98 9.60 17.71
C ASP A 535 -12.23 9.35 16.39
N ILE A 536 -12.53 8.25 15.67
CA ILE A 536 -11.91 7.93 14.37
C ILE A 536 -12.27 8.95 13.28
N ASP A 537 -13.53 9.37 13.22
CA ASP A 537 -14.00 10.38 12.25
C ASP A 537 -13.31 11.73 12.48
N GLN A 538 -13.20 12.17 13.74
CA GLN A 538 -12.45 13.38 14.12
C GLN A 538 -10.96 13.29 13.79
N MET A 539 -10.39 12.08 13.81
CA MET A 539 -9.00 11.81 13.45
C MET A 539 -8.75 11.75 11.93
N GLY A 540 -9.76 12.03 11.09
CA GLY A 540 -9.66 11.96 9.63
C GLY A 540 -9.62 10.54 9.09
N GLY A 541 -10.09 9.57 9.87
CA GLY A 541 -10.18 8.17 9.50
C GLY A 541 -11.58 7.75 9.09
N THR A 542 -11.66 6.59 8.42
CA THR A 542 -12.93 5.93 8.10
C THR A 542 -13.01 4.61 8.87
N CYS A 543 -14.20 4.22 9.31
CA CYS A 543 -14.41 2.94 9.96
C CYS A 543 -15.79 2.37 9.69
N GLU A 544 -15.86 1.04 9.75
CA GLU A 544 -17.08 0.26 9.67
C GLU A 544 -17.07 -0.82 10.78
N VAL A 545 -18.26 -1.21 11.23
CA VAL A 545 -18.41 -2.30 12.19
C VAL A 545 -18.50 -3.59 11.38
N THR A 546 -17.50 -4.46 11.51
CA THR A 546 -17.39 -5.70 10.74
C THR A 546 -17.98 -6.90 11.47
N GLU A 547 -17.72 -6.99 12.78
CA GLU A 547 -18.18 -8.10 13.61
C GLU A 547 -18.76 -7.55 14.92
N THR A 548 -19.78 -8.23 15.43
CA THR A 548 -20.31 -7.99 16.78
C THR A 548 -20.55 -9.36 17.39
N ASP A 549 -19.78 -9.69 18.43
CA ASP A 549 -19.77 -11.02 19.05
C ASP A 549 -19.48 -10.90 20.55
N ASP A 550 -20.20 -11.68 21.35
CA ASP A 550 -20.05 -11.82 22.82
C ASP A 550 -19.91 -10.48 23.60
N GLY A 551 -20.66 -9.44 23.22
CA GLY A 551 -20.66 -8.13 23.89
C GLY A 551 -19.52 -7.18 23.47
N PHE A 552 -18.71 -7.59 22.49
CA PHE A 552 -17.67 -6.80 21.85
C PHE A 552 -18.00 -6.55 20.39
N ALA A 553 -17.59 -5.39 19.90
CA ALA A 553 -17.66 -5.02 18.50
C ALA A 553 -16.25 -4.82 17.94
N VAL A 554 -16.08 -5.26 16.71
CA VAL A 554 -14.86 -5.08 15.93
C VAL A 554 -15.13 -3.99 14.91
N LEU A 555 -14.40 -2.89 15.01
CA LEU A 555 -14.37 -1.84 14.01
C LEU A 555 -13.14 -2.03 13.14
N THR A 556 -13.32 -2.05 11.84
CA THR A 556 -12.22 -2.04 10.86
C THR A 556 -12.25 -0.75 10.08
N GLY A 557 -11.08 -0.20 9.77
CA GLY A 557 -11.03 1.11 9.15
C GLY A 557 -9.63 1.51 8.73
N SER A 558 -9.50 2.75 8.26
CA SER A 558 -8.23 3.33 7.87
C SER A 558 -8.12 4.76 8.40
N ALA A 559 -7.02 5.11 9.05
CA ALA A 559 -6.81 6.47 9.56
C ALA A 559 -5.35 6.92 9.46
N PRO A 560 -5.09 8.25 9.47
CA PRO A 560 -3.75 8.79 9.47
C PRO A 560 -2.90 8.27 10.64
N VAL A 561 -1.63 7.98 10.35
CA VAL A 561 -0.68 7.52 11.38
C VAL A 561 -0.50 8.57 12.47
N VAL A 562 -0.51 9.86 12.11
CA VAL A 562 -0.27 10.98 13.04
C VAL A 562 -1.33 11.08 14.13
N THR A 563 -2.58 10.83 13.78
CA THR A 563 -3.71 10.94 14.70
C THR A 563 -3.87 9.69 15.58
N LEU A 564 -3.50 8.51 15.07
CA LEU A 564 -3.59 7.24 15.82
C LEU A 564 -2.47 7.00 16.85
N ARG A 565 -1.40 7.80 16.87
CA ARG A 565 -0.18 7.55 17.69
C ARG A 565 -0.45 7.23 19.16
N ASN A 566 -1.37 7.96 19.79
CA ASN A 566 -1.68 7.83 21.22
C ASN A 566 -3.07 7.23 21.48
N TYR A 567 -3.82 6.92 20.42
CA TYR A 567 -5.21 6.54 20.55
C TYR A 567 -5.39 5.21 21.31
N HIS A 568 -4.40 4.31 21.26
CA HIS A 568 -4.41 3.09 22.08
C HIS A 568 -4.61 3.38 23.57
N GLN A 569 -3.92 4.39 24.12
CA GLN A 569 -4.04 4.74 25.54
C GLN A 569 -5.43 5.28 25.89
N GLU A 570 -6.01 6.08 25.00
CA GLU A 570 -7.35 6.62 25.17
C GLU A 570 -8.41 5.51 25.12
N VAL A 571 -8.29 4.59 24.15
CA VAL A 571 -9.11 3.39 24.03
C VAL A 571 -9.06 2.60 25.32
N THR A 572 -7.85 2.27 25.82
CA THR A 572 -7.69 1.55 27.09
C THR A 572 -8.36 2.30 28.24
N ALA A 573 -8.20 3.62 28.32
CA ALA A 573 -8.76 4.43 29.40
C ALA A 573 -10.30 4.43 29.40
N TYR A 574 -10.95 4.68 28.26
CA TYR A 574 -12.41 4.78 28.20
C TYR A 574 -13.11 3.42 28.19
N THR A 575 -12.43 2.36 27.76
CA THR A 575 -12.93 0.98 27.82
C THR A 575 -12.59 0.26 29.12
N LYS A 576 -11.94 0.95 30.08
CA LYS A 576 -11.47 0.37 31.35
C LYS A 576 -10.56 -0.85 31.14
N GLY A 577 -9.72 -0.81 30.11
CA GLY A 577 -8.76 -1.85 29.77
C GLY A 577 -9.30 -2.98 28.90
N MET A 578 -10.56 -2.93 28.48
CA MET A 578 -11.18 -3.98 27.66
C MET A 578 -10.98 -3.79 26.16
N GLY A 579 -10.71 -2.56 25.71
CA GLY A 579 -10.55 -2.23 24.30
C GLY A 579 -9.12 -2.44 23.80
N ARG A 580 -8.99 -2.89 22.54
CA ARG A 580 -7.71 -3.17 21.88
C ARG A 580 -7.67 -2.57 20.49
N LEU A 581 -6.69 -1.72 20.23
CA LEU A 581 -6.41 -1.16 18.90
C LEU A 581 -5.24 -1.92 18.26
N PHE A 582 -5.45 -2.44 17.06
CA PHE A 582 -4.44 -3.05 16.20
C PHE A 582 -4.28 -2.18 14.95
N CYS A 583 -3.05 -1.88 14.55
CA CYS A 583 -2.75 -1.07 13.37
C CYS A 583 -1.82 -1.82 12.41
N TYR A 584 -2.08 -1.68 11.11
CA TYR A 584 -1.35 -2.27 10.01
C TYR A 584 -0.99 -1.17 9.02
N PRO A 585 0.25 -1.09 8.51
CA PRO A 585 0.60 -0.11 7.48
C PRO A 585 -0.26 -0.28 6.22
N ALA A 586 -0.92 0.78 5.77
CA ALA A 586 -1.80 0.79 4.59
C ALA A 586 -1.25 1.59 3.41
N GLY A 587 0.02 2.00 3.50
CA GLY A 587 0.66 2.87 2.52
C GLY A 587 0.36 4.35 2.75
N TYR A 588 0.38 5.13 1.68
CA TYR A 588 0.23 6.58 1.70
C TYR A 588 -1.09 7.00 1.05
N LYS A 589 -1.77 7.97 1.65
CA LYS A 589 -2.99 8.59 1.09
C LYS A 589 -2.87 10.11 1.17
N ARG A 590 -3.82 10.82 0.58
CA ARG A 590 -3.88 12.29 0.65
C ARG A 590 -3.91 12.74 2.11
N CYS A 591 -3.11 13.75 2.42
CA CYS A 591 -3.03 14.27 3.78
C CYS A 591 -4.35 14.93 4.18
N HIS A 592 -4.89 14.55 5.34
CA HIS A 592 -6.17 15.01 5.87
C HIS A 592 -6.16 16.50 6.21
N ASN A 593 -5.02 17.04 6.70
CA ASN A 593 -4.86 18.44 7.11
C ASN A 593 -3.67 19.12 6.39
N ALA A 594 -3.57 18.94 5.07
CA ALA A 594 -2.41 19.36 4.29
C ALA A 594 -2.01 20.85 4.48
N GLU A 595 -2.98 21.77 4.52
CA GLU A 595 -2.69 23.21 4.68
C GLU A 595 -1.97 23.54 5.99
N GLU A 596 -2.39 22.91 7.10
CA GLU A 596 -1.78 23.09 8.42
C GLU A 596 -0.36 22.56 8.43
N VAL A 597 -0.16 21.34 7.92
CA VAL A 597 1.17 20.69 7.86
C VAL A 597 2.14 21.49 6.99
N ILE A 598 1.68 21.99 5.83
CA ILE A 598 2.51 22.81 4.94
C ILE A 598 2.92 24.11 5.64
N ALA A 599 1.99 24.76 6.34
CA ALA A 599 2.28 25.99 7.08
C ALA A 599 3.24 25.76 8.26
N GLU A 600 3.10 24.65 8.99
CA GLU A 600 3.96 24.29 10.13
C GLU A 600 5.40 23.97 9.67
N ILE A 601 5.56 23.17 8.61
CA ILE A 601 6.88 22.86 8.04
C ILE A 601 7.53 24.12 7.46
N GLY A 602 6.75 25.00 6.84
CA GLY A 602 7.21 26.31 6.37
C GLY A 602 8.30 26.24 5.30
N TYR A 603 8.35 25.17 4.52
CA TYR A 603 9.35 24.98 3.46
C TYR A 603 9.10 25.94 2.29
N ASP A 604 10.13 26.71 1.91
CA ASP A 604 10.08 27.62 0.77
C ASP A 604 10.93 27.08 -0.39
N SER A 605 10.25 26.53 -1.40
CA SER A 605 10.88 25.96 -2.59
C SER A 605 11.68 26.97 -3.42
N GLU A 606 11.38 28.28 -3.34
CA GLU A 606 12.13 29.30 -4.09
C GLU A 606 13.46 29.68 -3.41
N ARG A 607 13.62 29.35 -2.12
CA ARG A 607 14.86 29.60 -1.36
C ARG A 607 15.80 28.39 -1.33
N ASP A 608 15.36 27.25 -1.85
CA ASP A 608 16.17 26.03 -1.93
C ASP A 608 17.20 26.12 -3.07
N LEU A 609 18.40 26.58 -2.75
CA LEU A 609 19.51 26.74 -3.70
C LEU A 609 20.05 25.40 -4.22
N ASP A 610 19.90 24.32 -3.46
CA ASP A 610 20.37 22.99 -3.84
C ASP A 610 19.39 22.29 -4.82
N ASN A 611 18.15 22.78 -4.90
CA ASN A 611 17.10 22.24 -5.74
C ASN A 611 16.25 23.35 -6.38
N PRO A 612 16.86 24.20 -7.22
CA PRO A 612 16.24 25.41 -7.74
C PRO A 612 15.06 25.10 -8.67
N THR A 613 14.02 25.93 -8.60
CA THR A 613 12.78 25.80 -9.38
C THR A 613 12.89 26.42 -10.78
N GLY A 614 13.70 27.46 -10.93
CA GLY A 614 13.93 28.15 -12.20
C GLY A 614 15.04 27.55 -13.07
N SER A 615 15.29 28.18 -14.21
CA SER A 615 16.28 27.75 -15.20
C SER A 615 17.34 28.82 -15.45
N ILE A 616 18.50 28.43 -15.99
CA ILE A 616 19.61 29.36 -16.28
C ILE A 616 19.76 29.49 -17.79
N PHE A 617 19.54 30.69 -18.30
CA PHE A 617 19.67 31.04 -19.71
C PHE A 617 20.89 31.92 -19.95
N TYR A 618 21.38 31.97 -21.19
CA TYR A 618 22.54 32.77 -21.55
C TYR A 618 22.15 33.98 -22.41
N ALA A 619 22.51 35.19 -21.97
CA ALA A 619 22.37 36.40 -22.76
C ALA A 619 23.52 37.39 -22.48
N ASN A 620 23.95 38.13 -23.50
CA ASN A 620 24.96 39.18 -23.38
C ASN A 620 26.30 38.77 -22.72
N GLY A 621 26.71 37.51 -22.87
CA GLY A 621 28.00 37.04 -22.36
C GLY A 621 27.99 36.47 -20.94
N ALA A 622 26.83 36.36 -20.29
CA ALA A 622 26.69 35.78 -18.95
C ALA A 622 25.39 34.97 -18.81
N GLY A 623 25.43 33.92 -17.98
CA GLY A 623 24.23 33.20 -17.56
C GLY A 623 23.38 34.05 -16.60
N PHE A 624 22.06 34.04 -16.77
CA PHE A 624 21.08 34.68 -15.89
C PHE A 624 19.98 33.70 -15.48
N TYR A 625 19.44 33.87 -14.28
CA TYR A 625 18.38 33.03 -13.74
C TYR A 625 17.00 33.52 -14.21
N VAL A 626 16.16 32.59 -14.65
CA VAL A 626 14.76 32.80 -15.02
C VAL A 626 13.87 31.99 -14.06
N SER A 627 12.90 32.67 -13.44
CA SER A 627 11.95 32.05 -12.51
C SER A 627 11.05 31.03 -13.22
N TRP A 628 10.59 30.02 -12.48
CA TRP A 628 9.88 28.84 -12.99
C TRP A 628 8.66 29.17 -13.88
N ASP A 629 7.97 30.27 -13.57
CA ASP A 629 6.78 30.79 -14.26
C ASP A 629 7.11 31.39 -15.64
N GLN A 630 8.35 31.85 -15.82
CA GLN A 630 8.80 32.51 -17.03
C GLN A 630 9.60 31.58 -17.96
N VAL A 631 10.04 30.41 -17.49
CA VAL A 631 10.90 29.47 -18.27
C VAL A 631 10.31 29.14 -19.64
N LYS A 632 9.00 28.89 -19.72
CA LYS A 632 8.31 28.57 -21.00
C LYS A 632 8.32 29.72 -22.02
N HIS A 633 8.57 30.97 -21.60
CA HIS A 633 8.65 32.10 -22.53
C HIS A 633 10.05 32.26 -23.15
N TYR A 634 11.07 31.63 -22.57
CA TYR A 634 12.47 31.71 -23.01
C TYR A 634 12.98 30.42 -23.67
N MET A 635 12.13 29.39 -23.78
CA MET A 635 12.48 28.08 -24.36
C MET A 635 12.77 28.15 -25.86
N HIS A 636 13.64 27.26 -26.34
CA HIS A 636 14.05 27.21 -27.75
C HIS A 636 13.41 26.05 -28.53
N LEU A 637 12.84 25.06 -27.85
CA LEU A 637 12.01 24.01 -28.44
C LEU A 637 10.52 24.43 -28.39
N GLU A 638 9.70 23.89 -29.30
CA GLU A 638 8.25 24.05 -29.18
C GLU A 638 7.72 23.06 -28.14
N SER A 639 6.78 23.53 -27.30
CA SER A 639 6.08 22.71 -26.30
C SER A 639 5.46 21.50 -27.00
N THR A 640 5.75 20.30 -26.50
CA THR A 640 5.18 19.07 -27.10
C THR A 640 3.66 19.00 -26.89
N LEU A 641 3.17 19.70 -25.86
CA LEU A 641 1.79 20.14 -25.74
C LEU A 641 1.62 21.42 -26.60
N LYS A 642 1.13 21.30 -27.84
CA LYS A 642 0.92 22.46 -28.73
C LYS A 642 0.09 23.55 -28.04
N GLU A 643 0.64 24.77 -27.95
CA GLU A 643 -0.15 25.99 -27.79
C GLU A 643 -0.52 26.53 -29.18
N GLU A 644 -1.81 26.68 -29.49
CA GLU A 644 -2.28 27.33 -30.72
C GLU A 644 -2.06 28.86 -30.67
N PRO A 645 -1.74 29.52 -31.81
CA PRO A 645 -1.59 30.96 -31.85
C PRO A 645 -2.91 31.69 -31.59
N SER A 646 -2.84 32.70 -30.75
CA SER A 646 -3.97 33.43 -30.16
C SER A 646 -4.84 34.15 -31.20
N ILE A 647 -6.00 33.57 -31.51
CA ILE A 647 -7.23 34.30 -31.83
C ILE A 647 -8.05 34.32 -30.54
N SER A 648 -8.24 35.50 -29.97
CA SER A 648 -9.06 35.82 -28.78
C SER A 648 -9.45 34.62 -27.90
N ARG A 649 -8.66 34.36 -26.85
CA ARG A 649 -8.91 33.32 -25.83
C ARG A 649 -10.36 33.38 -25.32
N ARG A 650 -11.16 32.39 -25.74
CA ARG A 650 -12.33 31.89 -25.01
C ARG A 650 -12.05 30.41 -24.75
N SER A 651 -11.93 30.10 -23.46
CA SER A 651 -11.73 28.81 -22.81
C SER A 651 -12.27 27.59 -23.59
N ALA A 652 -11.35 26.73 -24.00
CA ALA A 652 -11.65 25.36 -24.40
C ALA A 652 -11.78 24.49 -23.15
N VAL A 653 -12.99 24.04 -22.89
CA VAL A 653 -13.37 23.08 -21.85
C VAL A 653 -12.78 21.71 -22.23
N PHE A 654 -11.81 21.24 -21.44
CA PHE A 654 -11.41 19.83 -21.49
C PHE A 654 -12.58 18.99 -20.95
N LYS A 655 -13.19 18.19 -21.82
CA LYS A 655 -14.08 17.10 -21.44
C LYS A 655 -13.27 16.08 -20.66
N SER A 656 -13.64 15.89 -19.40
CA SER A 656 -13.36 14.71 -18.59
C SER A 656 -13.70 13.45 -19.37
N SER A 657 -12.70 12.60 -19.60
CA SER A 657 -12.94 11.20 -19.88
C SER A 657 -13.28 10.53 -18.55
N GLU A 658 -14.57 10.35 -18.29
CA GLU A 658 -15.05 9.34 -17.35
C GLU A 658 -14.43 8.00 -17.75
N VAL A 659 -13.56 7.49 -16.88
CA VAL A 659 -13.13 6.11 -16.93
C VAL A 659 -14.27 5.30 -16.33
N ASP A 660 -15.00 4.62 -17.20
CA ASP A 660 -16.02 3.65 -16.84
C ASP A 660 -15.35 2.47 -16.13
N PHE A 661 -15.62 2.32 -14.83
CA PHE A 661 -15.04 1.32 -13.93
C PHE A 661 -15.79 -0.03 -14.01
N THR A 662 -16.20 -0.46 -15.20
CA THR A 662 -16.98 -1.70 -15.39
C THR A 662 -16.21 -2.89 -15.96
N ASP A 663 -14.93 -2.74 -16.34
CA ASP A 663 -14.14 -3.83 -16.97
C ASP A 663 -13.16 -4.58 -16.04
N LEU A 664 -13.37 -4.54 -14.71
CA LEU A 664 -12.60 -5.35 -13.76
C LEU A 664 -13.48 -5.99 -12.69
N LYS A 665 -14.56 -6.69 -13.10
CA LYS A 665 -15.32 -7.56 -12.19
C LYS A 665 -16.25 -8.57 -12.88
N TYR A 666 -15.85 -9.22 -13.96
CA TYR A 666 -16.61 -10.35 -14.52
C TYR A 666 -15.73 -11.44 -15.16
N ASP A 667 -14.64 -11.84 -14.50
CA ASP A 667 -13.81 -12.97 -14.97
C ASP A 667 -13.55 -14.06 -13.92
N TYR A 668 -14.26 -14.04 -12.78
CA TYR A 668 -14.10 -15.05 -11.71
C TYR A 668 -15.34 -15.91 -11.42
N TYR A 669 -16.47 -15.70 -12.10
CA TYR A 669 -17.71 -16.47 -11.86
C TYR A 669 -18.13 -17.44 -12.98
N GLU A 670 -17.62 -17.32 -14.22
CA GLU A 670 -17.97 -18.25 -15.31
C GLU A 670 -17.02 -19.47 -15.43
N GLN A 671 -15.85 -19.46 -14.79
CA GLN A 671 -14.93 -20.60 -14.83
C GLN A 671 -15.31 -21.75 -13.89
N ALA A 672 -16.31 -21.57 -13.02
CA ALA A 672 -16.79 -22.61 -12.10
C ALA A 672 -18.00 -23.41 -12.60
N VAL A 673 -18.73 -22.94 -13.63
CA VAL A 673 -20.03 -23.55 -14.04
C VAL A 673 -19.91 -24.51 -15.24
N ASN A 674 -18.82 -24.46 -16.02
CA ASN A 674 -18.70 -25.26 -17.25
C ASN A 674 -17.70 -26.44 -17.19
N ALA A 675 -17.20 -26.82 -16.01
CA ALA A 675 -16.22 -27.90 -15.88
C ALA A 675 -16.81 -29.33 -15.83
N ASN A 676 -18.13 -29.51 -15.99
CA ASN A 676 -18.77 -30.84 -16.03
C ASN A 676 -19.38 -31.15 -17.40
N LYS A 677 -18.54 -31.61 -18.35
CA LYS A 677 -18.93 -32.59 -19.40
C LYS A 677 -17.69 -33.19 -20.06
N GLY A 678 -17.51 -34.49 -19.83
CA GLY A 678 -16.32 -35.24 -20.21
C GLY A 678 -16.16 -35.56 -21.70
N ARG A 679 -14.87 -35.77 -22.03
CA ARG A 679 -14.22 -36.56 -23.11
C ARG A 679 -15.12 -37.20 -24.20
N LYS A 680 -14.68 -37.11 -25.47
CA LYS A 680 -13.94 -38.19 -26.20
C LYS A 680 -13.76 -37.94 -27.73
N THR A 681 -12.49 -38.04 -28.15
CA THR A 681 -11.93 -38.79 -29.32
C THR A 681 -12.19 -38.44 -30.80
N ASN A 682 -11.06 -38.28 -31.51
CA ASN A 682 -10.63 -38.88 -32.80
C ASN A 682 -11.00 -38.27 -34.18
N TRP A 683 -9.99 -37.61 -34.77
CA TRP A 683 -9.25 -37.97 -36.00
C TRP A 683 -10.00 -38.41 -37.29
N VAL A 684 -9.88 -37.63 -38.39
CA VAL A 684 -9.19 -37.98 -39.68
C VAL A 684 -9.71 -37.23 -40.96
N ARG A 685 -8.77 -36.46 -41.56
CA ARG A 685 -8.39 -36.22 -42.99
C ARG A 685 -9.29 -35.58 -44.08
N ARG A 686 -8.64 -34.55 -44.70
CA ARG A 686 -8.39 -34.23 -46.15
C ARG A 686 -9.60 -33.73 -46.95
N ARG A 687 -9.52 -32.77 -47.90
CA ARG A 687 -8.51 -31.99 -48.66
C ARG A 687 -9.36 -30.93 -49.42
N LYS A 688 -8.99 -29.67 -49.67
CA LYS A 688 -8.20 -29.22 -50.85
C LYS A 688 -8.07 -27.68 -50.83
N GLN A 689 -6.97 -27.22 -51.44
CA GLN A 689 -6.48 -25.85 -51.57
C GLN A 689 -7.47 -24.84 -52.19
N ILE A 690 -7.49 -23.63 -51.63
CA ILE A 690 -7.62 -22.35 -52.36
C ILE A 690 -6.57 -21.39 -51.76
N GLU A 691 -5.98 -20.58 -52.62
CA GLU A 691 -4.78 -19.75 -52.46
C GLU A 691 -4.79 -18.80 -51.24
N LYS A 692 -3.58 -18.56 -50.70
CA LYS A 692 -3.31 -17.51 -49.70
C LYS A 692 -3.33 -16.12 -50.36
N PRO A 693 -4.15 -15.17 -49.90
CA PRO A 693 -3.82 -13.76 -50.05
C PRO A 693 -2.96 -13.30 -48.86
N LYS A 694 -1.98 -12.45 -49.16
CA LYS A 694 -1.19 -11.68 -48.19
C LYS A 694 -2.13 -10.81 -47.34
N THR A 695 -2.13 -10.94 -46.02
CA THR A 695 -2.80 -9.99 -45.13
C THR A 695 -1.82 -8.94 -44.64
N LYS A 696 -2.14 -7.69 -45.01
CA LYS A 696 -1.55 -6.46 -44.52
C LYS A 696 -1.89 -6.28 -43.04
N SER A 697 -0.93 -5.75 -42.29
CA SER A 697 -1.15 -5.01 -41.05
C SER A 697 -2.15 -3.88 -41.30
N GLY A 698 -3.31 -3.94 -40.66
CA GLY A 698 -4.29 -2.86 -40.62
C GLY A 698 -4.55 -2.48 -39.16
N GLN A 699 -4.17 -1.26 -38.78
CA GLN A 699 -4.66 -0.61 -37.58
C GLN A 699 -6.19 -0.50 -37.70
N ALA A 700 -6.94 -0.95 -36.69
CA ALA A 700 -8.34 -0.61 -36.56
C ALA A 700 -8.43 0.87 -36.19
N GLN A 701 -8.80 1.73 -37.13
CA GLN A 701 -9.27 3.09 -36.82
C GLN A 701 -10.60 2.95 -36.06
N GLN A 702 -10.63 3.30 -34.79
CA GLN A 702 -11.90 3.54 -34.08
C GLN A 702 -12.58 4.75 -34.71
N GLU A 703 -13.77 4.54 -35.28
CA GLU A 703 -14.64 5.63 -35.73
C GLU A 703 -15.08 6.47 -34.51
N VAL A 704 -14.91 7.80 -34.57
CA VAL A 704 -15.37 8.72 -33.54
C VAL A 704 -16.90 8.73 -33.55
N LYS A 705 -17.52 8.08 -32.56
CA LYS A 705 -18.99 8.03 -32.42
C LYS A 705 -19.52 9.38 -31.91
N GLU A 706 -20.60 9.89 -32.52
CA GLU A 706 -21.30 11.11 -32.06
C GLU A 706 -21.87 10.91 -30.64
N GLN A 707 -21.89 11.98 -29.83
CA GLN A 707 -22.31 11.94 -28.43
C GLN A 707 -23.74 12.46 -28.26
N PHE A 708 -24.60 11.68 -27.62
CA PHE A 708 -25.99 12.03 -27.32
C PHE A 708 -26.25 12.07 -25.80
N LEU A 709 -26.96 13.08 -25.34
CA LEU A 709 -27.50 13.18 -23.98
C LEU A 709 -29.03 13.08 -24.04
N LEU A 710 -29.59 12.01 -23.48
CA LEU A 710 -31.03 11.84 -23.27
C LEU A 710 -31.38 12.33 -21.87
N VAL A 711 -32.41 13.16 -21.76
CA VAL A 711 -32.84 13.73 -20.47
C VAL A 711 -34.31 13.42 -20.24
N ASP A 712 -34.63 12.77 -19.13
CA ASP A 712 -36.02 12.70 -18.67
C ASP A 712 -36.42 14.05 -18.04
N GLY A 713 -37.23 14.80 -18.76
CA GLY A 713 -37.57 16.16 -18.42
C GLY A 713 -38.32 16.32 -17.09
N TYR A 714 -39.19 15.38 -16.70
CA TYR A 714 -39.92 15.51 -15.43
C TYR A 714 -39.08 15.08 -14.24
N ASN A 715 -38.29 14.01 -14.39
CA ASN A 715 -37.35 13.60 -13.34
C ASN A 715 -36.39 14.73 -12.97
N ILE A 716 -35.83 15.42 -13.97
CA ILE A 716 -34.95 16.57 -13.73
C ILE A 716 -35.70 17.75 -13.08
N ILE A 717 -36.90 18.10 -13.55
CA ILE A 717 -37.68 19.21 -12.97
C ILE A 717 -37.95 18.97 -11.48
N HIS A 718 -38.28 17.73 -11.09
CA HIS A 718 -38.55 17.40 -9.70
C HIS A 718 -37.29 17.27 -8.85
N ALA A 719 -36.15 16.90 -9.44
CA ALA A 719 -34.89 16.76 -8.73
C ALA A 719 -34.18 18.09 -8.46
N TRP A 720 -34.40 19.13 -9.27
CA TRP A 720 -33.74 20.43 -9.13
C TRP A 720 -34.55 21.38 -8.25
N PRO A 721 -34.02 21.83 -7.09
CA PRO A 721 -34.79 22.61 -6.12
C PRO A 721 -35.49 23.84 -6.71
N GLU A 722 -34.81 24.61 -7.55
CA GLU A 722 -35.39 25.80 -8.20
C GLU A 722 -36.47 25.49 -9.25
N LEU A 723 -36.40 24.33 -9.91
CA LEU A 723 -37.39 23.93 -10.91
C LEU A 723 -38.59 23.24 -10.26
N ALA A 724 -38.35 22.51 -9.17
CA ALA A 724 -39.38 21.86 -8.38
C ALA A 724 -40.31 22.91 -7.74
N GLU A 725 -39.73 23.94 -7.09
CA GLU A 725 -40.49 25.08 -6.54
C GLU A 725 -41.29 25.81 -7.63
N LEU A 726 -40.70 26.02 -8.81
CA LEU A 726 -41.35 26.73 -9.91
C LEU A 726 -42.42 25.87 -10.62
N ALA A 727 -42.28 24.54 -10.58
CA ALA A 727 -43.25 23.60 -11.14
C ALA A 727 -44.52 23.48 -10.29
N GLU A 728 -44.45 23.74 -8.97
CA GLU A 728 -45.63 23.83 -8.10
C GLU A 728 -46.56 24.98 -8.52
N ASP A 729 -45.98 26.12 -8.97
CA ASP A 729 -46.73 27.30 -9.40
C ASP A 729 -47.09 27.27 -10.90
N ASN A 730 -46.15 26.85 -11.77
CA ASN A 730 -46.36 26.80 -13.22
C ASN A 730 -45.44 25.79 -13.91
N MET A 731 -45.98 24.60 -14.17
CA MET A 731 -45.27 23.50 -14.83
C MET A 731 -44.74 23.86 -16.22
N ASP A 732 -45.45 24.69 -17.01
CA ASP A 732 -44.97 25.11 -18.33
C ASP A 732 -43.78 26.08 -18.23
N ALA A 733 -43.76 26.95 -17.22
CA ALA A 733 -42.62 27.83 -16.96
C ALA A 733 -41.39 27.03 -16.49
N ALA A 734 -41.58 25.98 -15.69
CA ALA A 734 -40.50 25.09 -15.27
C ALA A 734 -39.90 24.31 -16.46
N ARG A 735 -40.75 23.82 -17.38
CA ARG A 735 -40.29 23.18 -18.63
C ARG A 735 -39.45 24.14 -19.48
N VAL A 736 -39.91 25.38 -19.68
CA VAL A 736 -39.15 26.37 -20.47
C VAL A 736 -37.81 26.68 -19.80
N LYS A 737 -37.77 26.87 -18.48
CA LYS A 737 -36.54 27.13 -17.74
C LYS A 737 -35.54 25.97 -17.83
N LEU A 738 -36.02 24.72 -17.79
CA LEU A 738 -35.18 23.54 -18.03
C LEU A 738 -34.60 23.52 -19.45
N LEU A 739 -35.45 23.75 -20.47
CA LEU A 739 -35.02 23.75 -21.87
C LEU A 739 -33.98 24.84 -22.14
N ASP A 740 -34.12 26.04 -21.55
CA ASP A 740 -33.15 27.13 -21.68
C ASP A 740 -31.79 26.77 -21.05
N ALA A 741 -31.80 26.09 -19.90
CA ALA A 741 -30.58 25.60 -19.26
C ALA A 741 -29.86 24.57 -20.16
N LEU A 742 -30.60 23.60 -20.70
CA LEU A 742 -30.03 22.54 -21.54
C LEU A 742 -29.56 23.05 -22.92
N CYS A 743 -30.19 24.09 -23.48
CA CYS A 743 -29.69 24.77 -24.68
C CYS A 743 -28.28 25.32 -24.47
N SER A 744 -28.06 25.95 -23.31
CA SER A 744 -26.76 26.50 -22.93
C SER A 744 -25.73 25.40 -22.72
N TYR A 745 -26.14 24.27 -22.14
CA TYR A 745 -25.30 23.08 -21.95
C TYR A 745 -24.84 22.48 -23.29
N GLN A 746 -25.75 22.26 -24.24
CA GLN A 746 -25.40 21.73 -25.58
C GLN A 746 -24.42 22.63 -26.32
N ALA A 747 -24.55 23.95 -26.20
CA ALA A 747 -23.67 24.91 -26.85
C ALA A 747 -22.21 24.81 -26.38
N VAL A 748 -21.98 24.39 -25.13
CA VAL A 748 -20.65 24.31 -24.51
C VAL A 748 -20.05 22.91 -24.64
N LYS A 749 -20.84 21.84 -24.43
CA LYS A 749 -20.35 20.47 -24.42
C LYS A 749 -20.36 19.78 -25.79
N GLN A 750 -20.74 20.43 -26.90
CA GLN A 750 -20.74 19.84 -28.25
C GLN A 750 -21.33 18.41 -28.30
N CYS A 751 -22.51 18.20 -27.71
CA CYS A 751 -23.25 16.93 -27.71
C CYS A 751 -24.70 17.16 -28.15
N HIS A 752 -25.36 16.15 -28.72
CA HIS A 752 -26.76 16.26 -29.12
C HIS A 752 -27.69 15.97 -27.94
N VAL A 753 -28.45 16.97 -27.48
CA VAL A 753 -29.38 16.83 -26.35
C VAL A 753 -30.79 16.54 -26.87
N ILE A 754 -31.40 15.48 -26.33
CA ILE A 754 -32.80 15.13 -26.53
C ILE A 754 -33.49 15.10 -25.17
N VAL A 755 -34.48 15.97 -24.98
CA VAL A 755 -35.30 16.02 -23.77
C VAL A 755 -36.62 15.31 -24.05
N VAL A 756 -36.94 14.32 -23.24
CA VAL A 756 -38.15 13.52 -23.36
C VAL A 756 -39.11 13.91 -22.24
N PHE A 757 -40.34 14.24 -22.62
CA PHE A 757 -41.43 14.49 -21.66
C PHE A 757 -42.56 13.49 -21.90
N ASP A 758 -43.05 12.93 -20.81
CA ASP A 758 -44.32 12.21 -20.80
C ASP A 758 -45.49 13.10 -21.25
N ALA A 759 -46.32 12.54 -22.12
CA ALA A 759 -47.59 13.16 -22.50
C ALA A 759 -48.57 13.16 -21.32
N TYR A 760 -48.72 14.31 -20.67
CA TYR A 760 -49.68 14.48 -19.56
C TYR A 760 -51.13 14.49 -20.08
N ARG A 761 -51.89 13.43 -19.78
CA ARG A 761 -53.37 13.28 -19.80
C ARG A 761 -54.20 14.23 -20.71
N VAL A 762 -54.01 14.15 -22.02
CA VAL A 762 -55.03 14.63 -22.98
C VAL A 762 -55.20 13.60 -24.12
N PRO A 763 -56.42 13.11 -24.41
CA PRO A 763 -56.61 11.97 -25.32
C PRO A 763 -56.16 12.28 -26.76
N GLY A 764 -55.34 11.39 -27.34
CA GLY A 764 -55.11 11.32 -28.78
C GLY A 764 -53.91 12.10 -29.35
N GLN A 765 -52.90 12.47 -28.54
CA GLN A 765 -51.67 13.05 -29.09
C GLN A 765 -50.77 12.01 -29.77
N ILE A 766 -50.37 12.30 -31.00
CA ILE A 766 -49.31 11.62 -31.75
C ILE A 766 -47.96 12.17 -31.26
N GLU A 767 -46.95 11.30 -31.15
CA GLU A 767 -45.56 11.65 -30.82
C GLU A 767 -45.12 12.92 -31.55
N ARG A 768 -44.77 13.95 -30.78
CA ARG A 768 -44.42 15.27 -31.32
C ARG A 768 -42.97 15.54 -31.02
N ILE A 769 -42.15 15.48 -32.07
CA ILE A 769 -40.76 15.90 -32.05
C ILE A 769 -40.72 17.36 -32.50
N SER A 770 -40.20 18.23 -31.66
CA SER A 770 -40.00 19.64 -31.98
C SER A 770 -38.58 20.07 -31.63
N ASP A 771 -37.98 20.88 -32.48
CA ASP A 771 -36.69 21.51 -32.17
C ASP A 771 -36.95 22.74 -31.29
N TYR A 772 -36.27 22.81 -30.15
CA TYR A 772 -36.25 23.99 -29.28
C TYR A 772 -34.83 24.56 -29.31
N HIS A 773 -34.63 25.66 -30.04
CA HIS A 773 -33.31 26.21 -30.36
C HIS A 773 -32.35 25.16 -30.96
N ASN A 774 -31.32 24.73 -30.21
CA ASN A 774 -30.33 23.75 -30.63
C ASN A 774 -30.58 22.34 -30.07
N ILE A 775 -31.59 22.14 -29.21
CA ILE A 775 -31.92 20.83 -28.60
C ILE A 775 -33.22 20.24 -29.18
N LYS A 776 -33.35 18.92 -29.15
CA LYS A 776 -34.58 18.24 -29.58
C LYS A 776 -35.48 17.96 -28.39
N VAL A 777 -36.77 18.24 -28.51
CA VAL A 777 -37.78 17.94 -27.49
C VAL A 777 -38.76 16.93 -28.05
N VAL A 778 -38.94 15.83 -27.32
CA VAL A 778 -39.84 14.73 -27.69
C VAL A 778 -40.92 14.63 -26.63
N PHE A 779 -42.18 14.76 -27.06
CA PHE A 779 -43.33 14.37 -26.26
C PHE A 779 -43.76 12.97 -26.69
N THR A 780 -43.76 12.03 -25.75
CA THR A 780 -44.10 10.62 -26.00
C THR A 780 -45.59 10.47 -26.36
N LYS A 781 -46.00 9.27 -26.80
CA LYS A 781 -47.42 8.96 -27.06
C LYS A 781 -48.13 8.68 -25.73
N GLU A 782 -49.46 8.83 -25.70
CA GLU A 782 -50.30 8.62 -24.49
C GLU A 782 -50.07 7.28 -23.76
N ALA A 783 -49.57 6.24 -24.44
CA ALA A 783 -49.31 4.91 -23.89
C ALA A 783 -47.83 4.53 -23.81
N GLN A 784 -46.91 5.49 -23.97
CA GLN A 784 -45.47 5.26 -23.90
C GLN A 784 -44.85 6.22 -22.87
N THR A 785 -44.14 5.70 -21.87
CA THR A 785 -43.41 6.53 -20.91
C THR A 785 -42.10 7.06 -21.50
N ALA A 786 -41.54 8.10 -20.88
CA ALA A 786 -40.26 8.68 -21.21
C ALA A 786 -39.17 7.61 -21.10
N ASP A 787 -39.20 6.81 -20.04
CA ASP A 787 -38.31 5.68 -19.79
C ASP A 787 -38.37 4.68 -20.95
N GLU A 788 -39.56 4.25 -21.39
CA GLU A 788 -39.72 3.33 -22.52
C GLU A 788 -39.17 3.91 -23.84
N TYR A 789 -39.22 5.24 -24.01
CA TYR A 789 -38.62 5.90 -25.16
C TYR A 789 -37.09 5.93 -25.06
N ILE A 790 -36.56 6.29 -23.89
CA ILE A 790 -35.13 6.42 -23.61
C ILE A 790 -34.45 5.06 -23.73
N GLU A 791 -35.02 4.00 -23.13
CA GLU A 791 -34.54 2.62 -23.22
C GLU A 791 -34.49 2.13 -24.67
N ARG A 792 -35.58 2.32 -25.42
CA ARG A 792 -35.63 1.93 -26.85
C ARG A 792 -34.59 2.66 -27.68
N PHE A 793 -34.44 3.98 -27.48
CA PHE A 793 -33.46 4.78 -28.20
C PHE A 793 -32.03 4.37 -27.85
N ALA A 794 -31.72 4.16 -26.56
CA ALA A 794 -30.43 3.71 -26.09
C ALA A 794 -30.06 2.36 -26.72
N TYR A 795 -30.99 1.40 -26.70
CA TYR A 795 -30.77 0.06 -27.24
C TYR A 795 -30.61 0.03 -28.77
N GLU A 796 -31.44 0.77 -29.51
CA GLU A 796 -31.38 0.82 -30.98
C GLU A 796 -30.11 1.50 -31.50
N HIS A 797 -29.49 2.38 -30.71
CA HIS A 797 -28.39 3.24 -31.14
C HIS A 797 -27.06 3.05 -30.41
N GLN A 798 -26.96 2.16 -29.42
CA GLN A 798 -25.74 1.84 -28.64
C GLN A 798 -24.50 1.53 -29.50
N ASN A 799 -24.69 0.88 -30.66
CA ASN A 799 -23.57 0.49 -31.53
C ASN A 799 -23.06 1.65 -32.39
N LYS A 800 -23.85 2.72 -32.56
CA LYS A 800 -23.57 3.83 -33.48
C LYS A 800 -23.14 5.11 -32.76
N TYR A 801 -23.68 5.39 -31.57
CA TYR A 801 -23.43 6.62 -30.82
C TYR A 801 -22.93 6.34 -29.40
N LYS A 802 -22.29 7.31 -28.77
CA LYS A 802 -22.03 7.28 -27.32
C LYS A 802 -23.21 7.99 -26.63
N ILE A 803 -24.03 7.21 -25.92
CA ILE A 803 -25.28 7.69 -25.32
C ILE A 803 -25.09 7.86 -23.82
N THR A 804 -25.48 9.02 -23.31
CA THR A 804 -25.55 9.35 -21.88
C THR A 804 -27.01 9.63 -21.52
N VAL A 805 -27.52 9.06 -20.44
CA VAL A 805 -28.89 9.27 -19.97
C VAL A 805 -28.87 9.97 -18.63
N ALA A 806 -29.58 11.09 -18.51
CA ALA A 806 -29.74 11.84 -17.28
C ALA A 806 -31.05 11.49 -16.58
N THR A 807 -30.95 10.75 -15.47
CA THR A 807 -32.09 10.32 -14.64
C THR A 807 -31.63 10.06 -13.19
N SER A 808 -32.52 10.27 -12.23
CA SER A 808 -32.31 9.91 -10.81
C SER A 808 -33.11 8.68 -10.37
N ASP A 809 -33.83 8.02 -11.28
CA ASP A 809 -34.55 6.79 -10.95
C ASP A 809 -33.59 5.59 -10.90
N ALA A 810 -33.42 4.99 -9.72
CA ALA A 810 -32.49 3.88 -9.51
C ALA A 810 -32.79 2.64 -10.40
N LEU A 811 -34.05 2.38 -10.76
CA LEU A 811 -34.38 1.27 -11.65
C LEU A 811 -33.96 1.57 -13.09
N GLU A 812 -34.20 2.78 -13.57
CA GLU A 812 -33.82 3.21 -14.91
C GLU A 812 -32.29 3.25 -15.09
N GLN A 813 -31.56 3.72 -14.07
CA GLN A 813 -30.09 3.71 -14.06
C GLN A 813 -29.53 2.28 -14.25
N ILE A 814 -30.10 1.27 -13.58
CA ILE A 814 -29.67 -0.13 -13.72
C ILE A 814 -29.94 -0.65 -15.14
N ILE A 815 -31.10 -0.33 -15.72
CA ILE A 815 -31.50 -0.80 -17.05
C ILE A 815 -30.60 -0.18 -18.13
N ILE A 816 -30.33 1.13 -18.06
CA ILE A 816 -29.50 1.85 -19.03
C ILE A 816 -28.03 1.44 -18.93
N SER A 817 -27.50 1.26 -17.72
CA SER A 817 -26.13 0.71 -17.54
C SER A 817 -26.02 -0.71 -18.08
N GLY A 818 -27.06 -1.55 -17.92
CA GLY A 818 -27.13 -2.89 -18.52
C GLY A 818 -27.11 -2.89 -20.06
N ALA A 819 -27.53 -1.80 -20.69
CA ALA A 819 -27.49 -1.59 -22.14
C ALA A 819 -26.19 -0.92 -22.64
N GLY A 820 -25.16 -0.78 -21.81
CA GLY A 820 -23.85 -0.22 -22.18
C GLY A 820 -23.86 1.30 -22.47
N SER A 821 -24.86 2.02 -21.95
CA SER A 821 -24.93 3.49 -22.02
C SER A 821 -24.51 4.12 -20.70
N VAL A 822 -23.95 5.33 -20.77
CA VAL A 822 -23.49 6.05 -19.57
C VAL A 822 -24.69 6.68 -18.87
N VAL A 823 -24.69 6.66 -17.54
CA VAL A 823 -25.77 7.23 -16.73
C VAL A 823 -25.26 8.43 -15.96
N LEU A 824 -26.04 9.50 -15.94
CA LEU A 824 -25.75 10.74 -15.23
C LEU A 824 -26.89 11.04 -14.26
N SER A 825 -26.59 11.28 -12.98
CA SER A 825 -27.64 11.65 -12.03
C SER A 825 -28.15 13.07 -12.28
N ALA A 826 -29.39 13.39 -11.86
CA ALA A 826 -29.90 14.76 -12.03
C ALA A 826 -29.08 15.80 -11.26
N GLN A 827 -28.53 15.44 -10.10
CA GLN A 827 -27.70 16.33 -9.29
C GLN A 827 -26.33 16.57 -9.91
N ASP A 828 -25.75 15.56 -10.55
CA ASP A 828 -24.47 15.70 -11.25
C ASP A 828 -24.64 16.53 -12.53
N LEU A 829 -25.76 16.36 -13.25
CA LEU A 829 -26.11 17.23 -14.38
C LEU A 829 -26.29 18.69 -13.93
N LEU A 830 -26.88 18.94 -12.76
CA LEU A 830 -27.04 20.30 -12.21
C LEU A 830 -25.67 20.93 -11.90
N LYS A 831 -24.78 20.20 -11.22
CA LYS A 831 -23.42 20.66 -10.92
C LYS A 831 -22.61 20.95 -12.18
N GLU A 832 -22.72 20.09 -13.20
CA GLU A 832 -22.09 20.35 -14.50
C GLU A 832 -22.63 21.63 -15.15
N LEU A 833 -23.94 21.88 -15.05
CA LEU A 833 -24.58 23.07 -15.59
C LEU A 833 -24.16 24.35 -14.87
N GLU A 834 -24.10 24.34 -13.54
CA GLU A 834 -23.63 25.45 -12.72
C GLU A 834 -22.19 25.82 -13.06
N PHE A 835 -21.33 24.81 -13.19
CA PHE A 835 -19.94 24.99 -13.60
C PHE A 835 -19.84 25.62 -15.00
N VAL A 836 -20.66 25.17 -15.96
CA VAL A 836 -20.72 25.74 -17.32
C VAL A 836 -21.22 27.19 -17.30
N VAL A 837 -22.22 27.51 -16.47
CA VAL A 837 -22.76 28.88 -16.35
C VAL A 837 -21.73 29.82 -15.70
N GLU A 838 -20.98 29.37 -14.70
CA GLU A 838 -19.90 30.15 -14.08
C GLU A 838 -18.77 30.44 -15.06
N GLN A 839 -18.33 29.43 -15.84
CA GLN A 839 -17.34 29.64 -16.91
C GLN A 839 -17.82 30.65 -17.95
N THR A 840 -19.10 30.58 -18.35
CA THR A 840 -19.68 31.51 -19.33
C THR A 840 -19.78 32.95 -18.79
N ARG A 841 -20.07 33.12 -17.50
CA ARG A 841 -20.09 34.43 -16.81
C ARG A 841 -18.69 35.02 -16.65
N GLN A 842 -17.67 34.21 -16.38
CA GLN A 842 -16.28 34.66 -16.30
C GLN A 842 -15.78 35.17 -17.67
N LEU A 843 -16.08 34.44 -18.76
CA LEU A 843 -15.73 34.85 -20.12
C LEU A 843 -16.42 36.16 -20.56
N SER A 844 -17.64 36.40 -20.08
CA SER A 844 -18.40 37.63 -20.39
C SER A 844 -17.89 38.85 -19.61
N ARG A 845 -17.42 38.66 -18.36
CA ARG A 845 -16.79 39.73 -17.56
C ARG A 845 -15.44 40.17 -18.15
N GLU A 846 -14.64 39.26 -18.67
CA GLU A 846 -13.36 39.58 -19.33
C GLU A 846 -13.52 40.36 -20.64
N GLN A 847 -14.68 40.26 -21.30
CA GLN A 847 -14.97 41.01 -22.53
C GLN A 847 -15.47 42.44 -22.28
N LEU A 848 -16.20 42.69 -21.20
CA LEU A 848 -16.69 44.03 -20.85
C LEU A 848 -15.54 44.98 -20.43
N THR A 849 -14.44 44.44 -19.89
CA THR A 849 -13.22 45.20 -19.58
C THR A 849 -12.42 45.67 -20.80
N ARG A 850 -12.69 45.16 -22.01
CA ARG A 850 -11.93 45.50 -23.23
C ARG A 850 -12.50 46.65 -24.06
N ASN A 851 -13.66 47.20 -23.70
CA ASN A 851 -14.35 48.23 -24.51
C ASN A 851 -14.38 49.63 -23.86
N TYR A 852 -13.24 50.14 -23.38
CA TYR A 852 -13.09 51.58 -23.13
C TYR A 852 -12.65 52.28 -24.43
N LEU A 853 -13.54 53.11 -24.99
CA LEU A 853 -13.32 53.95 -26.18
C LEU A 853 -12.19 55.00 -26.06
N GLY A 854 -11.47 55.04 -24.93
CA GLY A 854 -10.39 56.01 -24.66
C GLY A 854 -9.02 55.62 -25.22
N ASP A 855 -8.80 54.35 -25.57
CA ASP A 855 -7.48 53.82 -25.93
C ASP A 855 -7.20 53.79 -27.44
N ALA A 856 -8.19 54.17 -28.26
CA ALA A 856 -8.06 54.23 -29.72
C ALA A 856 -7.75 55.64 -30.27
N VAL A 857 -7.42 56.61 -29.42
CA VAL A 857 -7.11 57.99 -29.84
C VAL A 857 -5.61 58.22 -29.74
N LYS A 858 -4.98 58.57 -30.88
CA LYS A 858 -3.55 58.85 -30.96
C LYS A 858 -3.16 59.98 -29.98
N PRO A 859 -1.97 59.92 -29.36
CA PRO A 859 -1.55 60.86 -28.31
C PRO A 859 -1.55 62.32 -28.77
N GLU A 860 -1.25 62.59 -30.05
CA GLU A 860 -1.30 63.94 -30.64
C GLU A 860 -2.73 64.51 -30.70
N THR A 861 -3.75 63.66 -30.87
CA THR A 861 -5.16 64.06 -30.89
C THR A 861 -5.67 64.31 -29.48
N LYS A 862 -5.12 63.61 -28.48
CA LYS A 862 -5.42 63.80 -27.05
C LYS A 862 -4.90 65.16 -26.55
N GLU A 863 -3.70 65.57 -26.97
CA GLU A 863 -3.16 66.91 -26.69
C GLU A 863 -3.92 68.05 -27.41
N GLN A 864 -4.45 67.81 -28.61
CA GLN A 864 -5.28 68.81 -29.31
C GLN A 864 -6.65 69.00 -28.64
N ILE A 865 -7.26 67.92 -28.12
CA ILE A 865 -8.53 67.99 -27.39
C ILE A 865 -8.36 68.67 -26.03
N GLU A 866 -7.24 68.43 -25.32
CA GLU A 866 -6.93 69.13 -24.07
C GLU A 866 -6.59 70.63 -24.27
N LYS A 867 -5.99 71.01 -25.41
CA LYS A 867 -5.76 72.41 -25.76
C LYS A 867 -7.05 73.14 -26.18
N LEU A 868 -8.00 72.45 -26.80
CA LEU A 868 -9.33 73.00 -27.12
C LEU A 868 -10.21 73.21 -25.88
N GLY A 869 -9.99 72.44 -24.81
CA GLY A 869 -10.76 72.55 -23.55
C GLY A 869 -10.31 73.66 -22.59
N LYS A 870 -9.15 74.30 -22.81
CA LYS A 870 -8.62 75.38 -21.95
C LYS A 870 -8.74 76.80 -22.54
N GLY A 871 -9.48 76.96 -23.63
CA GLY A 871 -9.63 78.21 -24.37
C GLY A 871 -11.07 78.69 -24.55
N ALA A 872 -11.97 78.38 -23.61
CA ALA A 872 -13.32 78.94 -23.55
C ALA A 872 -13.74 79.08 -22.08
N ASP A 873 -13.51 80.28 -21.53
CA ASP A 873 -14.43 80.88 -20.55
C ASP A 873 -15.74 81.25 -21.27
#